data_AF-A0A1Y3MW77-F1
#
_entry.id   AF-A0A1Y3MW77-F1
#
_cell.length_a   1.000
_cell.length_b   1.000
_cell.length_c   1.000
_cell.angle_alpha   90.00
_cell.angle_beta   90.00
_cell.angle_gamma   90.00
#
_symmetry.space_group_name_H-M   'P 1'
#
loop_
_entity.id
_entity.type
_entity.pdbx_description
1 polymer ?
#
loop_
_entity_poly.entity_id
_entity_poly.type
_entity_poly.pdbx_seq_one_letter_code
_entity_poly.pdbx_strand_id
1 'polypeptide(L)'
;ENVIICSNFGGEDFFCTIQKGSNLTYYYINSGNRGDLPLLYCGENSDVTKCVEKRASTNGYYMTDNGNVINGAPYVLDYVGYLIHCTSETKCEKSSDIANDGYYVNAGVINSNKPLILFNSETPEISEKDTETTNDYYLDSSSLITSSYTNLIYCSSSKNCTSIVPNDGYYYNAPGDDHTDRVIKCDKTGCNTGESTEEPYQTCTVDTSITLYIGNYCLQKSGDIESKDLNFVINDFVIDNEPIDSSNQNITYVSSGANYRFATVLSGNFPGVSGTVATLFQIKSNAITRVVDDAVYIINSKNERIESMSGSVAIGSTYSVYTCSSSTKTCIQKTSCSTDTYLYDEDNGKGYLCSDKTITPIVDEGYYVDGSYVVNKVYTPAVLKCNNTGDCERFLPDETYFLNAGTDNGTKALIHCSNSHCVTEDATIGYYRAEFGESGVIVCTSNTNCKISSLRYNYYINSGADKYVKPIIACSKNIYCNTKKVVAGYYLVQESNNLLINCKTGISCEVEEASVGYYYNSANYNSNSDVETIIRCYSSPTNSIICNTEKKNEGFYISGSENNVLINCMGSKCKSIVVENGIFRSAASVKTSVKNSSRDKYSEDEDGVEYVEHSGRGSDERNELDKQSNVMLRISEKNLFSRATSKNSEGVVSTLIICSGNVCNELTAEELNNIPVCTYNSDICYLDNSNYSVTSNTNNIITSVVAGDYCTDSSRSTLYFATETIVEYNDVISGVLSTSKTSTKNCIKASSQYASNLFTVGNNIYQVDEGFIKQVYESGYYFINIKKNTLVYGTEIKEYNNSNVLLYKCDGASCRIMDKPTSNTFYTDVTKRIIKYTVEDDKYTFINKKENICMFDSNTCTPKYDMGENDFCITAQGNIVVAGEKIKSRETGKCYMSYSISENVLAFSYNSVLYLLNSNAAKQVVTSGYYFAENNKYNSAEYKAFNTTSSGITLYGCINHNCQVYQPQPDIYYFDMLTNYLIQRKNDEWISPIKVGHLNVSISPEETYIYSYTMSDNKELLLTKTNKSGYYYTIDNKMYYCDVGVKTCKEIEDSAYILTNSNEFFYCVVDSEGEETECFKKTCTTGQIYYIKSDYYRCTTGSYLELVRSRTCDHDDVVVINFPLIYSDTFPIGVYNSISNIAKNNHYVPTQKTSRQSIESFQGVFTNCTYDAYDEDTTYDQICMQNYVKLNQDNEPDICNVKILGYTYCTVEDGDNKDKCNPSGAFTQKSLSMLQIMTFIISTIIILIIY
;
A
#
# COMPACT_ATOMS: atom_id res chain seq x y z
N GLU A 1 75.08 -2.99 25.33
CA GLU A 1 74.73 -1.56 25.57
C GLU A 1 74.12 -1.40 26.95
N ASN A 2 73.76 -0.18 27.36
CA ASN A 2 73.16 0.07 28.66
C ASN A 2 71.64 0.04 28.55
N VAL A 3 70.97 -0.67 29.46
CA VAL A 3 69.51 -0.77 29.58
C VAL A 3 69.07 0.11 30.75
N ILE A 4 67.95 0.83 30.58
CA ILE A 4 67.29 1.52 31.70
C ILE A 4 66.33 0.53 32.35
N ILE A 5 66.59 0.15 33.60
CA ILE A 5 65.71 -0.72 34.38
C ILE A 5 64.96 0.16 35.37
N CYS A 6 63.63 0.04 35.41
CA CYS A 6 62.76 0.78 36.33
C CYS A 6 61.94 -0.18 37.19
N SER A 7 61.85 0.10 38.49
CA SER A 7 61.13 -0.70 39.47
C SER A 7 60.21 0.19 40.31
N ASN A 8 59.00 -0.29 40.58
CA ASN A 8 58.04 0.35 41.50
C ASN A 8 58.09 -0.40 42.85
N PHE A 9 58.13 0.34 43.95
CA PHE A 9 58.28 -0.23 45.31
C PHE A 9 56.97 -0.27 46.12
N GLY A 10 55.82 -0.11 45.47
CA GLY A 10 54.49 -0.11 46.10
C GLY A 10 53.93 1.29 46.31
N GLY A 11 53.77 2.06 45.24
CA GLY A 11 53.14 3.39 45.27
C GLY A 11 53.13 4.06 43.89
N GLU A 12 53.03 5.39 43.85
CA GLU A 12 53.33 6.17 42.64
C GLU A 12 54.85 6.38 42.45
N ASP A 13 55.66 6.12 43.49
CA ASP A 13 57.12 6.22 43.44
C ASP A 13 57.76 5.06 42.66
N PHE A 14 58.58 5.39 41.67
CA PHE A 14 59.37 4.45 40.89
C PHE A 14 60.85 4.89 40.82
N PHE A 15 61.75 3.92 40.82
CA PHE A 15 63.19 4.14 40.70
C PHE A 15 63.70 3.58 39.37
N CYS A 16 64.45 4.39 38.62
CA CYS A 16 65.11 3.95 37.38
C CYS A 16 66.63 4.02 37.51
N THR A 17 67.31 3.00 36.99
CA THR A 17 68.77 2.86 36.96
C THR A 17 69.28 2.59 35.55
N ILE A 18 70.58 2.71 35.34
CA ILE A 18 71.27 2.39 34.08
C ILE A 18 72.19 1.19 34.32
N GLN A 19 71.83 0.02 33.81
CA GLN A 19 72.62 -1.21 33.92
C GLN A 19 73.28 -1.57 32.58
N LYS A 20 74.41 -2.30 32.62
CA LYS A 20 75.02 -2.88 31.41
C LYS A 20 74.31 -4.18 31.07
N GLY A 21 73.94 -4.38 29.80
CA GLY A 21 73.29 -5.63 29.37
C GLY A 21 74.07 -6.91 29.66
N SER A 22 75.41 -6.84 29.75
CA SER A 22 76.30 -7.95 30.16
C SER A 22 76.16 -8.38 31.63
N ASN A 23 75.40 -7.63 32.43
CA ASN A 23 75.16 -7.89 33.85
C ASN A 23 73.77 -8.50 34.09
N LEU A 24 73.01 -8.74 33.02
CA LEU A 24 71.60 -9.13 33.01
C LEU A 24 71.46 -10.45 32.26
N THR A 25 70.50 -11.29 32.65
CA THR A 25 70.18 -12.56 32.00
C THR A 25 68.69 -12.68 31.66
N TYR A 26 68.34 -13.64 30.81
CA TYR A 26 66.97 -14.00 30.43
C TYR A 26 66.13 -12.82 29.92
N TYR A 27 64.85 -12.72 30.31
CA TYR A 27 63.85 -11.85 29.66
C TYR A 27 63.33 -10.72 30.54
N TYR A 28 63.04 -9.61 29.88
CA TYR A 28 62.52 -8.36 30.44
C TYR A 28 61.37 -7.82 29.59
N ILE A 29 60.48 -7.05 30.21
CA ILE A 29 59.39 -6.35 29.53
C ILE A 29 59.91 -5.00 29.00
N ASN A 30 59.70 -4.75 27.71
CA ASN A 30 60.19 -3.56 27.01
C ASN A 30 59.20 -2.38 27.11
N SER A 31 59.13 -1.77 28.29
CA SER A 31 58.24 -0.62 28.57
C SER A 31 58.51 0.63 27.73
N GLY A 32 59.58 0.65 26.92
CA GLY A 32 59.88 1.74 25.98
C GLY A 32 59.18 1.61 24.62
N ASN A 33 58.74 0.41 24.24
CA ASN A 33 58.16 0.15 22.92
C ASN A 33 56.64 0.43 22.89
N ARG A 34 56.13 0.79 21.71
CA ARG A 34 54.70 1.01 21.42
C ARG A 34 54.19 0.10 20.29
N GLY A 35 54.85 -1.03 20.04
CA GLY A 35 54.54 -1.97 18.98
C GLY A 35 55.23 -3.33 19.14
N ASP A 36 55.53 -3.97 18.00
CA ASP A 36 55.88 -5.38 17.75
C ASP A 36 56.92 -6.08 18.65
N LEU A 37 57.70 -5.40 19.49
CA LEU A 37 58.80 -6.02 20.25
C LEU A 37 58.67 -5.70 21.77
N PRO A 38 57.71 -6.29 22.49
CA PRO A 38 57.43 -6.02 23.90
C PRO A 38 58.42 -6.68 24.87
N LEU A 39 59.42 -7.41 24.37
CA LEU A 39 60.41 -8.11 25.18
C LEU A 39 61.84 -7.67 24.84
N LEU A 40 62.71 -7.72 25.85
CA LEU A 40 64.16 -7.65 25.74
C LEU A 40 64.74 -8.97 26.26
N TYR A 41 65.66 -9.59 25.52
CA TYR A 41 66.41 -10.78 25.94
C TYR A 41 67.89 -10.44 26.11
N CYS A 42 68.47 -10.74 27.27
CA CYS A 42 69.84 -10.38 27.62
C CYS A 42 70.87 -11.54 27.54
N GLY A 43 70.43 -12.78 27.39
CA GLY A 43 71.30 -13.97 27.30
C GLY A 43 71.28 -14.85 28.56
N GLU A 44 71.86 -16.04 28.47
CA GLU A 44 72.02 -16.97 29.62
C GLU A 44 73.33 -16.75 30.40
N ASN A 45 74.35 -16.15 29.78
CA ASN A 45 75.70 -16.01 30.33
C ASN A 45 76.33 -14.66 29.93
N SER A 46 77.37 -14.25 30.68
CA SER A 46 78.06 -12.95 30.56
C SER A 46 78.77 -12.68 29.23
N ASP A 47 78.90 -13.70 28.35
CA ASP A 47 79.42 -13.55 26.99
C ASP A 47 78.47 -12.75 26.07
N VAL A 48 77.18 -12.63 26.43
CA VAL A 48 76.22 -11.81 25.70
C VAL A 48 76.35 -10.35 26.10
N THR A 49 77.07 -9.57 25.28
CA THR A 49 77.43 -8.17 25.60
C THR A 49 76.33 -7.12 25.35
N LYS A 50 75.17 -7.54 24.82
CA LYS A 50 74.01 -6.68 24.54
C LYS A 50 72.70 -7.46 24.70
N CYS A 51 71.72 -6.85 25.36
CA CYS A 51 70.33 -7.29 25.23
C CYS A 51 69.77 -6.91 23.84
N VAL A 52 68.82 -7.69 23.35
CA VAL A 52 68.16 -7.51 22.05
C VAL A 52 66.64 -7.53 22.19
N GLU A 53 65.96 -6.69 21.40
CA GLU A 53 64.50 -6.69 21.34
C GLU A 53 63.96 -7.96 20.67
N LYS A 54 62.82 -8.46 21.15
CA LYS A 54 62.17 -9.71 20.70
C LYS A 54 60.66 -9.53 20.54
N ARG A 55 60.09 -10.20 19.53
CA ARG A 55 58.64 -10.48 19.46
C ARG A 55 58.26 -11.44 20.58
N ALA A 56 57.02 -11.36 21.05
CA ALA A 56 56.49 -12.33 21.99
C ALA A 56 55.70 -13.45 21.28
N SER A 57 56.08 -14.70 21.52
CA SER A 57 55.12 -15.82 21.54
C SER A 57 54.10 -15.61 22.67
N THR A 58 52.84 -15.92 22.40
CA THR A 58 51.74 -16.05 23.37
C THR A 58 51.54 -17.48 23.87
N ASN A 59 52.30 -18.46 23.34
CA ASN A 59 52.35 -19.82 23.86
C ASN A 59 53.50 -19.94 24.87
N GLY A 60 53.15 -20.17 26.13
CA GLY A 60 54.07 -20.38 27.25
C GLY A 60 54.52 -19.12 27.99
N TYR A 61 55.57 -19.29 28.80
CA TYR A 61 56.10 -18.30 29.73
C TYR A 61 57.59 -18.04 29.47
N TYR A 62 58.06 -16.85 29.80
CA TYR A 62 59.49 -16.51 29.79
C TYR A 62 60.01 -16.45 31.22
N MET A 63 61.21 -17.01 31.42
CA MET A 63 61.94 -16.91 32.68
C MET A 63 62.45 -15.47 32.88
N THR A 64 62.23 -14.89 34.06
CA THR A 64 62.79 -13.58 34.43
C THR A 64 64.28 -13.69 34.74
N ASP A 65 64.98 -12.55 34.76
CA ASP A 65 66.34 -12.46 35.31
C ASP A 65 66.37 -12.96 36.77
N ASN A 66 67.30 -13.86 37.07
CA ASN A 66 67.55 -14.47 38.38
C ASN A 66 68.97 -14.18 38.89
N GLY A 67 69.68 -13.24 38.25
CA GLY A 67 71.09 -12.96 38.42
C GLY A 67 71.45 -12.15 39.65
N ASN A 68 72.67 -12.39 40.16
CA ASN A 68 73.23 -11.79 41.37
C ASN A 68 73.23 -10.24 41.42
N VAL A 69 73.10 -9.57 40.27
CA VAL A 69 73.11 -8.10 40.17
C VAL A 69 71.75 -7.47 40.53
N ILE A 70 70.65 -8.20 40.28
CA ILE A 70 69.29 -7.73 40.59
C ILE A 70 68.83 -8.21 41.98
N ASN A 71 69.26 -9.41 42.39
CA ASN A 71 69.04 -9.91 43.75
C ASN A 71 69.87 -9.12 44.79
N GLY A 72 70.86 -8.34 44.34
CA GLY A 72 71.72 -7.51 45.19
C GLY A 72 71.16 -6.12 45.52
N ALA A 73 71.64 -5.53 46.62
CA ALA A 73 71.33 -4.14 46.99
C ALA A 73 71.94 -3.15 45.97
N PRO A 74 71.28 -2.02 45.63
CA PRO A 74 70.08 -1.46 46.28
C PRO A 74 68.74 -2.02 45.76
N TYR A 75 68.75 -2.96 44.82
CA TYR A 75 67.53 -3.46 44.18
C TYR A 75 66.79 -4.43 45.09
N VAL A 76 67.46 -5.51 45.51
CA VAL A 76 66.89 -6.58 46.37
C VAL A 76 65.54 -7.06 45.84
N LEU A 77 65.43 -7.17 44.51
CA LEU A 77 64.17 -7.48 43.84
C LEU A 77 64.03 -8.99 43.76
N ASP A 78 63.18 -9.54 44.60
CA ASP A 78 62.89 -10.97 44.62
C ASP A 78 62.05 -11.34 43.39
N TYR A 79 62.75 -11.77 42.33
CA TYR A 79 62.15 -12.31 41.10
C TYR A 79 62.10 -13.84 41.11
N VAL A 80 62.52 -14.50 42.18
CA VAL A 80 62.62 -15.96 42.23
C VAL A 80 61.22 -16.59 42.13
N GLY A 81 61.08 -17.53 41.18
CA GLY A 81 59.81 -18.19 40.87
C GLY A 81 58.76 -17.32 40.16
N TYR A 82 59.06 -16.06 39.79
CA TYR A 82 58.14 -15.29 38.95
C TYR A 82 58.39 -15.52 37.46
N LEU A 83 57.34 -15.39 36.65
CA LEU A 83 57.37 -15.61 35.20
C LEU A 83 56.84 -14.38 34.43
N ILE A 84 57.18 -14.26 33.15
CA ILE A 84 56.54 -13.32 32.21
C ILE A 84 55.59 -14.09 31.30
N HIS A 85 54.36 -13.58 31.15
CA HIS A 85 53.33 -14.07 30.25
C HIS A 85 52.97 -12.99 29.23
N CYS A 86 52.53 -13.38 28.03
CA CYS A 86 52.19 -12.43 26.97
C CYS A 86 50.78 -12.68 26.42
N THR A 87 49.90 -11.70 26.60
CA THR A 87 48.49 -11.75 26.16
C THR A 87 48.31 -11.37 24.69
N SER A 88 49.34 -10.83 24.04
CA SER A 88 49.46 -10.69 22.58
C SER A 88 50.95 -10.64 22.20
N GLU A 89 51.27 -10.69 20.90
CA GLU A 89 52.65 -10.44 20.41
C GLU A 89 53.22 -9.06 20.81
N THR A 90 52.36 -8.16 21.28
CA THR A 90 52.63 -6.75 21.61
C THR A 90 52.43 -6.40 23.08
N LYS A 91 51.96 -7.32 23.94
CA LYS A 91 51.70 -7.07 25.37
C LYS A 91 52.15 -8.25 26.24
N CYS A 92 53.11 -7.96 27.12
CA CYS A 92 53.62 -8.89 28.13
C CYS A 92 53.52 -8.29 29.54
N GLU A 93 53.30 -9.14 30.53
CA GLU A 93 53.18 -8.81 31.96
C GLU A 93 53.88 -9.85 32.83
N LYS A 94 54.46 -9.41 33.97
CA LYS A 94 55.02 -10.30 34.99
C LYS A 94 53.86 -10.93 35.78
N SER A 95 53.98 -12.18 36.20
CA SER A 95 53.04 -12.80 37.14
C SER A 95 52.94 -11.97 38.43
N SER A 96 51.71 -11.84 38.95
CA SER A 96 51.42 -11.23 40.25
C SER A 96 51.96 -12.07 41.41
N ASP A 97 51.97 -13.39 41.20
CA ASP A 97 52.25 -14.41 42.19
C ASP A 97 53.46 -15.26 41.77
N ILE A 98 54.04 -15.96 42.74
CA ILE A 98 55.11 -16.93 42.54
C ILE A 98 54.52 -18.16 41.83
N ALA A 99 55.29 -18.79 40.95
CA ALA A 99 54.92 -20.04 40.29
C ALA A 99 54.61 -21.17 41.28
N ASN A 100 53.75 -22.09 40.86
CA ASN A 100 53.57 -23.37 41.52
C ASN A 100 54.76 -24.27 41.21
N ASP A 101 55.04 -25.24 42.07
CA ASP A 101 56.06 -26.25 41.83
C ASP A 101 55.78 -27.04 40.53
N GLY A 102 56.83 -27.42 39.80
CA GLY A 102 56.75 -28.22 38.57
C GLY A 102 56.94 -27.46 37.25
N TYR A 103 56.32 -27.98 36.19
CA TYR A 103 56.69 -27.68 34.80
C TYR A 103 55.81 -26.62 34.13
N TYR A 104 56.44 -25.79 33.30
CA TYR A 104 55.83 -24.74 32.49
C TYR A 104 56.33 -24.82 31.05
N VAL A 105 55.49 -24.45 30.08
CA VAL A 105 55.91 -24.28 28.68
C VAL A 105 56.85 -23.09 28.59
N ASN A 106 58.05 -23.28 28.05
CA ASN A 106 58.95 -22.17 27.76
C ASN A 106 58.53 -21.48 26.46
N ALA A 107 58.25 -20.18 26.51
CA ALA A 107 58.08 -19.35 25.31
C ALA A 107 59.43 -18.90 24.71
N GLY A 108 60.52 -19.03 25.47
CA GLY A 108 61.88 -18.60 25.13
C GLY A 108 62.71 -19.56 24.27
N VAL A 109 62.17 -20.72 23.88
CA VAL A 109 62.88 -21.86 23.22
C VAL A 109 63.77 -21.45 22.05
N ILE A 110 63.36 -20.40 21.30
CA ILE A 110 64.09 -19.88 20.13
C ILE A 110 65.52 -19.42 20.50
N ASN A 111 65.79 -19.09 21.76
CA ASN A 111 67.11 -18.64 22.22
C ASN A 111 67.88 -19.72 23.01
N SER A 112 67.20 -20.49 23.87
CA SER A 112 67.84 -21.50 24.74
C SER A 112 67.77 -22.95 24.23
N ASN A 113 67.01 -23.21 23.16
CA ASN A 113 66.64 -24.54 22.61
C ASN A 113 65.83 -25.46 23.54
N LYS A 114 65.61 -25.07 24.80
CA LYS A 114 64.94 -25.86 25.84
C LYS A 114 63.44 -25.54 25.92
N PRO A 115 62.53 -26.50 25.69
CA PRO A 115 61.10 -26.19 25.55
C PRO A 115 60.32 -26.14 26.87
N LEU A 116 60.95 -26.45 28.01
CA LEU A 116 60.33 -26.42 29.33
C LEU A 116 61.06 -25.47 30.29
N ILE A 117 60.32 -24.92 31.25
CA ILE A 117 60.85 -24.34 32.49
C ILE A 117 60.39 -25.24 33.65
N LEU A 118 61.29 -25.54 34.57
CA LEU A 118 60.99 -26.15 35.87
C LEU A 118 61.20 -25.10 36.96
N PHE A 119 60.21 -24.92 37.82
CA PHE A 119 60.36 -24.26 39.11
C PHE A 119 60.31 -25.29 40.23
N ASN A 120 61.27 -25.23 41.15
CA ASN A 120 61.24 -26.00 42.40
C ASN A 120 61.10 -25.01 43.57
N SER A 121 60.27 -25.35 44.54
CA SER A 121 59.91 -24.50 45.68
C SER A 121 60.64 -24.84 46.98
N GLU A 122 61.24 -26.03 47.10
CA GLU A 122 62.07 -26.43 48.24
C GLU A 122 63.48 -25.82 48.17
N THR A 123 64.10 -25.94 47.00
CA THR A 123 65.25 -25.14 46.56
C THR A 123 64.72 -24.12 45.58
N PRO A 124 64.40 -22.87 46.01
CA PRO A 124 63.69 -21.87 45.20
C PRO A 124 64.56 -21.43 44.01
N GLU A 125 64.45 -22.20 42.93
CA GLU A 125 65.28 -22.13 41.74
C GLU A 125 64.39 -22.34 40.51
N ILE A 126 64.68 -21.59 39.46
CA ILE A 126 63.97 -21.64 38.18
C ILE A 126 64.96 -21.92 37.07
N SER A 127 64.68 -22.96 36.27
CA SER A 127 65.63 -23.49 35.30
C SER A 127 64.95 -23.94 34.01
N GLU A 128 65.57 -23.67 32.87
CA GLU A 128 65.13 -24.23 31.59
C GLU A 128 65.60 -25.69 31.46
N LYS A 129 64.69 -26.56 31.01
CA LYS A 129 64.89 -28.01 30.87
C LYS A 129 64.64 -28.46 29.42
N ASP A 130 65.45 -29.40 28.96
CA ASP A 130 65.20 -30.20 27.77
C ASP A 130 64.11 -31.25 28.06
N THR A 131 63.50 -31.85 27.03
CA THR A 131 62.73 -33.10 27.21
C THR A 131 63.65 -34.29 27.01
N GLU A 132 63.40 -35.37 27.76
CA GLU A 132 64.21 -36.59 27.64
C GLU A 132 63.90 -37.36 26.34
N THR A 133 62.65 -37.35 25.89
CA THR A 133 62.23 -38.01 24.65
C THR A 133 61.27 -37.16 23.81
N THR A 134 60.57 -37.77 22.86
CA THR A 134 59.49 -37.16 22.07
C THR A 134 58.16 -37.82 22.40
N ASN A 135 57.07 -37.07 22.21
CA ASN A 135 55.71 -37.49 22.60
C ASN A 135 55.60 -37.76 24.11
N ASP A 136 55.94 -36.74 24.89
CA ASP A 136 55.85 -36.73 26.35
C ASP A 136 54.72 -35.82 26.84
N TYR A 137 54.13 -36.17 27.99
CA TYR A 137 53.15 -35.34 28.71
C TYR A 137 53.68 -34.97 30.08
N TYR A 138 53.48 -33.72 30.49
CA TYR A 138 53.78 -33.22 31.84
C TYR A 138 52.53 -32.54 32.41
N LEU A 139 52.41 -32.49 33.73
CA LEU A 139 51.44 -31.62 34.39
C LEU A 139 51.83 -30.14 34.15
N ASP A 140 50.88 -29.29 33.77
CA ASP A 140 51.13 -27.87 33.52
C ASP A 140 50.89 -27.05 34.79
N SER A 141 51.96 -26.67 35.49
CA SER A 141 51.90 -25.95 36.77
C SER A 141 51.34 -24.53 36.67
N SER A 142 51.13 -23.99 35.46
CA SER A 142 50.33 -22.77 35.26
C SER A 142 48.83 -22.99 35.48
N SER A 143 48.37 -24.25 35.42
CA SER A 143 46.97 -24.65 35.35
C SER A 143 46.44 -25.29 36.65
N LEU A 144 47.26 -25.32 37.70
CA LEU A 144 46.97 -25.92 39.01
C LEU A 144 45.89 -25.12 39.77
N ILE A 145 44.79 -25.78 40.13
CA ILE A 145 43.67 -25.20 40.88
C ILE A 145 43.30 -26.12 42.05
N THR A 146 43.47 -25.63 43.27
CA THR A 146 43.15 -26.27 44.57
C THR A 146 43.86 -27.59 44.91
N SER A 147 44.01 -28.51 43.96
CA SER A 147 44.85 -29.72 44.04
C SER A 147 45.04 -30.42 42.69
N SER A 148 44.31 -30.03 41.63
CA SER A 148 44.36 -30.67 40.30
C SER A 148 44.74 -29.67 39.19
N TYR A 149 45.31 -30.18 38.10
CA TYR A 149 45.81 -29.39 36.98
C TYR A 149 44.77 -29.36 35.86
N THR A 150 44.44 -28.19 35.29
CA THR A 150 43.41 -28.11 34.23
C THR A 150 43.94 -28.38 32.83
N ASN A 151 45.24 -28.21 32.61
CA ASN A 151 45.95 -28.48 31.35
C ASN A 151 47.07 -29.51 31.54
N LEU A 152 47.54 -30.09 30.43
CA LEU A 152 48.81 -30.78 30.32
C LEU A 152 49.76 -30.00 29.40
N ILE A 153 51.06 -30.15 29.61
CA ILE A 153 52.05 -29.82 28.58
C ILE A 153 52.22 -31.07 27.71
N TYR A 154 52.04 -30.94 26.40
CA TYR A 154 52.35 -32.00 25.44
C TYR A 154 53.57 -31.60 24.59
N CYS A 155 54.60 -32.44 24.62
CA CYS A 155 55.85 -32.27 23.90
C CYS A 155 55.91 -33.19 22.68
N SER A 156 55.42 -32.69 21.54
CA SER A 156 55.45 -33.38 20.23
C SER A 156 56.88 -33.74 19.77
N SER A 157 57.86 -32.93 20.16
CA SER A 157 59.29 -33.15 19.93
C SER A 157 60.10 -32.40 21.00
N SER A 158 61.40 -32.68 21.10
CA SER A 158 62.30 -32.05 22.09
C SER A 158 62.58 -30.56 21.91
N LYS A 159 61.85 -29.88 21.01
CA LYS A 159 61.83 -28.42 20.86
C LYS A 159 60.43 -27.82 20.70
N ASN A 160 59.37 -28.62 20.79
CA ASN A 160 58.00 -28.17 20.55
C ASN A 160 57.03 -28.77 21.58
N CYS A 161 56.86 -28.01 22.66
CA CYS A 161 55.90 -28.27 23.73
C CYS A 161 54.80 -27.19 23.73
N THR A 162 53.56 -27.60 23.99
CA THR A 162 52.40 -26.70 24.05
C THR A 162 51.52 -27.06 25.24
N SER A 163 50.93 -26.06 25.89
CA SER A 163 49.86 -26.27 26.86
C SER A 163 48.61 -26.71 26.11
N ILE A 164 47.97 -27.79 26.56
CA ILE A 164 46.75 -28.35 25.96
C ILE A 164 45.68 -28.60 27.01
N VAL A 165 44.43 -28.39 26.64
CA VAL A 165 43.29 -28.91 27.40
C VAL A 165 43.15 -30.40 27.04
N PRO A 166 43.30 -31.33 27.99
CA PRO A 166 43.30 -32.76 27.70
C PRO A 166 41.88 -33.31 27.56
N ASN A 167 41.71 -34.30 26.68
CA ASN A 167 40.50 -35.12 26.64
C ASN A 167 40.45 -36.06 27.86
N ASP A 168 39.24 -36.44 28.28
CA ASP A 168 39.06 -37.37 29.41
C ASP A 168 39.81 -38.68 29.11
N GLY A 169 40.73 -39.11 29.98
CA GLY A 169 41.58 -40.27 29.74
C GLY A 169 42.84 -40.40 30.61
N TYR A 170 43.73 -41.30 30.17
CA TYR A 170 45.01 -41.62 30.80
C TYR A 170 46.17 -41.21 29.89
N TYR A 171 47.23 -40.66 30.48
CA TYR A 171 48.42 -40.18 29.76
C TYR A 171 49.68 -40.70 30.46
N TYR A 172 50.69 -41.12 29.70
CA TYR A 172 52.00 -41.47 30.23
C TYR A 172 52.70 -40.19 30.69
N ASN A 173 53.00 -40.08 31.98
CA ASN A 173 53.73 -38.92 32.51
C ASN A 173 55.21 -39.04 32.15
N ALA A 174 55.81 -37.94 31.73
CA ALA A 174 57.24 -37.86 31.52
C ALA A 174 58.01 -38.15 32.82
N PRO A 175 59.27 -38.63 32.75
CA PRO A 175 60.06 -38.84 33.96
C PRO A 175 60.30 -37.54 34.73
N GLY A 176 59.92 -37.54 36.01
CA GLY A 176 60.65 -36.80 37.04
C GLY A 176 61.66 -37.73 37.71
N ASP A 177 62.44 -37.18 38.65
CA ASP A 177 63.41 -37.95 39.46
C ASP A 177 62.72 -39.06 40.29
N ASP A 178 61.43 -38.92 40.61
CA ASP A 178 60.62 -39.95 41.26
C ASP A 178 60.02 -40.99 40.29
N HIS A 179 60.04 -42.25 40.71
CA HIS A 179 59.52 -43.39 39.94
C HIS A 179 58.04 -43.72 40.20
N THR A 180 57.39 -42.99 41.10
CA THR A 180 55.97 -43.12 41.45
C THR A 180 55.03 -42.62 40.36
N ASP A 181 55.22 -41.39 39.89
CA ASP A 181 54.15 -40.63 39.21
C ASP A 181 54.04 -40.88 37.70
N ARG A 182 54.07 -42.15 37.25
CA ARG A 182 54.25 -42.52 35.83
C ARG A 182 52.98 -42.44 34.95
N VAL A 183 51.79 -42.23 35.52
CA VAL A 183 50.54 -42.07 34.77
C VAL A 183 49.73 -40.89 35.29
N ILE A 184 49.33 -40.00 34.38
CA ILE A 184 48.39 -38.92 34.66
C ILE A 184 46.98 -39.40 34.31
N LYS A 185 46.03 -39.22 35.24
CA LYS A 185 44.59 -39.38 35.03
C LYS A 185 43.96 -38.00 34.86
N CYS A 186 43.27 -37.75 33.75
CA CYS A 186 42.55 -36.51 33.47
C CYS A 186 41.05 -36.74 33.25
N ASP A 187 40.21 -35.93 33.88
CA ASP A 187 38.80 -35.78 33.51
C ASP A 187 38.29 -34.36 33.79
N LYS A 188 36.97 -34.14 33.73
CA LYS A 188 36.31 -32.84 34.03
C LYS A 188 36.67 -32.22 35.39
N THR A 189 37.26 -32.97 36.32
CA THR A 189 37.75 -32.47 37.62
C THR A 189 39.22 -32.04 37.61
N GLY A 190 39.89 -32.17 36.46
CA GLY A 190 41.31 -31.89 36.24
C GLY A 190 42.14 -33.16 36.06
N CYS A 191 43.45 -32.96 35.98
CA CYS A 191 44.49 -33.96 35.87
C CYS A 191 45.23 -34.12 37.19
N ASN A 192 45.53 -35.37 37.56
CA ASN A 192 46.30 -35.73 38.73
C ASN A 192 47.14 -36.99 38.44
N THR A 193 48.25 -37.15 39.15
CA THR A 193 48.93 -38.46 39.32
C THR A 193 48.36 -39.19 40.55
N GLY A 194 48.86 -40.38 40.87
CA GLY A 194 48.25 -41.28 41.88
C GLY A 194 48.44 -40.82 43.33
N GLU A 195 47.41 -41.00 44.17
CA GLU A 195 47.46 -40.64 45.59
C GLU A 195 48.44 -41.52 46.41
N SER A 196 49.64 -41.00 46.66
CA SER A 196 50.48 -41.22 47.86
C SER A 196 50.40 -42.60 48.54
N THR A 197 50.59 -43.67 47.78
CA THR A 197 50.59 -45.07 48.25
C THR A 197 51.69 -45.85 47.51
N GLU A 198 52.14 -46.98 48.07
CA GLU A 198 53.39 -47.64 47.65
C GLU A 198 53.37 -48.19 46.20
N GLU A 199 52.19 -48.38 45.59
CA GLU A 199 52.04 -48.65 44.14
C GLU A 199 50.98 -47.70 43.51
N PRO A 200 51.37 -46.53 42.98
CA PRO A 200 50.44 -45.48 42.54
C PRO A 200 49.95 -45.59 41.08
N TYR A 201 50.35 -46.64 40.33
CA TYR A 201 49.87 -46.89 38.95
C TYR A 201 49.64 -48.38 38.69
N GLN A 202 48.69 -48.69 37.79
CA GLN A 202 48.34 -50.07 37.47
C GLN A 202 49.37 -50.72 36.52
N THR A 203 50.17 -51.64 37.02
CA THR A 203 50.99 -52.57 36.23
C THR A 203 50.13 -53.65 35.57
N CYS A 204 50.60 -54.24 34.47
CA CYS A 204 49.97 -55.43 33.86
C CYS A 204 50.26 -56.75 34.59
N THR A 205 51.00 -56.72 35.70
CA THR A 205 51.37 -57.86 36.55
C THR A 205 51.34 -57.43 38.02
N VAL A 206 50.79 -58.26 38.91
CA VAL A 206 50.52 -57.93 40.33
C VAL A 206 50.74 -59.14 41.26
N ASP A 207 51.22 -58.91 42.48
CA ASP A 207 51.47 -59.96 43.49
C ASP A 207 50.20 -60.66 44.01
N THR A 208 49.02 -60.07 43.79
CA THR A 208 47.72 -60.67 44.14
C THR A 208 46.76 -60.46 42.99
N SER A 209 46.12 -61.53 42.52
CA SER A 209 45.30 -61.50 41.30
C SER A 209 44.14 -60.50 41.39
N ILE A 210 43.99 -59.64 40.38
CA ILE A 210 42.88 -58.67 40.26
C ILE A 210 42.18 -58.78 38.90
N THR A 211 40.90 -58.42 38.86
CA THR A 211 40.14 -58.26 37.62
C THR A 211 40.33 -56.84 37.08
N LEU A 212 40.82 -56.71 35.85
CA LEU A 212 40.73 -55.50 35.05
C LEU A 212 39.44 -55.56 34.21
N TYR A 213 38.70 -54.45 34.19
CA TYR A 213 37.45 -54.30 33.46
C TYR A 213 37.60 -53.46 32.19
N ILE A 214 36.67 -53.62 31.24
CA ILE A 214 36.60 -52.79 30.03
C ILE A 214 36.62 -51.31 30.41
N GLY A 215 37.58 -50.58 29.83
CA GLY A 215 37.86 -49.17 30.13
C GLY A 215 39.07 -48.94 31.03
N ASN A 216 39.54 -49.92 31.78
CA ASN A 216 40.76 -49.77 32.60
C ASN A 216 42.02 -49.68 31.72
N TYR A 217 43.16 -49.35 32.34
CA TYR A 217 44.49 -49.44 31.74
C TYR A 217 45.37 -50.42 32.51
N CYS A 218 46.45 -50.88 31.88
CA CYS A 218 47.61 -51.40 32.60
C CYS A 218 48.92 -51.04 31.88
N LEU A 219 50.02 -50.97 32.62
CA LEU A 219 51.34 -50.58 32.10
C LEU A 219 52.29 -51.78 32.14
N GLN A 220 52.85 -52.18 31.00
CA GLN A 220 53.73 -53.34 30.89
C GLN A 220 55.20 -52.91 30.92
N LYS A 221 55.96 -53.38 31.92
CA LYS A 221 57.42 -53.17 31.99
C LYS A 221 58.13 -54.18 31.07
N SER A 222 58.59 -53.73 29.91
CA SER A 222 59.55 -54.50 29.12
C SER A 222 60.94 -54.49 29.78
N GLY A 223 61.75 -55.52 29.54
CA GLY A 223 63.08 -55.64 30.14
C GLY A 223 64.11 -54.71 29.48
N ASP A 224 64.89 -53.99 30.30
CA ASP A 224 66.01 -53.11 29.93
C ASP A 224 65.75 -52.05 28.84
N ILE A 225 64.48 -51.74 28.54
CA ILE A 225 64.06 -50.69 27.60
C ILE A 225 62.87 -49.93 28.20
N GLU A 226 62.91 -48.60 28.13
CA GLU A 226 61.82 -47.70 28.54
C GLU A 226 60.63 -47.73 27.57
N SER A 227 59.95 -48.86 27.47
CA SER A 227 58.77 -48.97 26.61
C SER A 227 57.56 -48.29 27.24
N LYS A 228 57.01 -47.28 26.53
CA LYS A 228 55.78 -46.58 26.91
C LYS A 228 54.57 -47.42 26.50
N ASP A 229 54.40 -48.58 27.11
CA ASP A 229 53.33 -49.54 26.78
C ASP A 229 52.12 -49.35 27.69
N LEU A 230 51.36 -48.28 27.42
CA LEU A 230 50.07 -47.99 28.07
C LEU A 230 48.95 -48.79 27.37
N ASN A 231 48.55 -49.91 27.98
CA ASN A 231 47.58 -50.85 27.41
C ASN A 231 46.13 -50.47 27.78
N PHE A 232 45.22 -50.44 26.82
CA PHE A 232 43.78 -50.24 27.05
C PHE A 232 43.05 -51.59 27.18
N VAL A 233 42.23 -51.74 28.21
CA VAL A 233 41.45 -52.98 28.46
C VAL A 233 40.14 -52.95 27.67
N ILE A 234 40.00 -53.91 26.74
CA ILE A 234 38.86 -54.03 25.81
C ILE A 234 37.95 -55.24 26.07
N ASN A 235 38.37 -56.20 26.90
CA ASN A 235 37.51 -57.23 27.50
C ASN A 235 37.85 -57.39 28.99
N ASP A 236 36.88 -57.71 29.85
CA ASP A 236 37.13 -58.02 31.27
C ASP A 236 38.03 -59.26 31.40
N PHE A 237 39.11 -59.18 32.19
CA PHE A 237 40.00 -60.32 32.45
C PHE A 237 40.77 -60.19 33.77
N VAL A 238 41.36 -61.28 34.24
CA VAL A 238 42.20 -61.32 35.46
C VAL A 238 43.67 -61.19 35.07
N ILE A 239 44.41 -60.37 35.82
CA ILE A 239 45.88 -60.38 35.85
C ILE A 239 46.36 -60.93 37.19
N ASP A 240 47.56 -61.52 37.20
CA ASP A 240 48.27 -62.00 38.37
C ASP A 240 49.78 -61.72 38.21
N ASN A 241 50.65 -62.56 38.76
CA ASN A 241 52.10 -62.37 38.70
C ASN A 241 52.76 -62.93 37.43
N GLU A 242 52.02 -63.62 36.56
CA GLU A 242 52.53 -64.05 35.25
C GLU A 242 52.39 -62.93 34.19
N PRO A 243 53.39 -62.74 33.31
CA PRO A 243 53.34 -61.70 32.29
C PRO A 243 52.28 -61.99 31.23
N ILE A 244 51.54 -60.95 30.81
CA ILE A 244 50.55 -61.06 29.74
C ILE A 244 51.22 -61.52 28.43
N ASP A 245 50.72 -62.64 27.88
CA ASP A 245 51.14 -63.12 26.56
C ASP A 245 50.79 -62.12 25.46
N SER A 246 51.76 -61.88 24.58
CA SER A 246 51.67 -61.25 23.27
C SER A 246 50.45 -61.64 22.41
N SER A 247 49.85 -62.82 22.60
CA SER A 247 48.64 -63.26 21.88
C SER A 247 47.31 -62.78 22.48
N ASN A 248 47.32 -62.14 23.65
CA ASN A 248 46.14 -61.74 24.40
C ASN A 248 45.31 -60.66 23.67
N GLN A 249 44.01 -60.91 23.50
CA GLN A 249 43.05 -60.04 22.79
C GLN A 249 42.14 -59.22 23.74
N ASN A 250 42.38 -59.27 25.05
CA ASN A 250 41.62 -58.52 26.06
C ASN A 250 42.18 -57.12 26.30
N ILE A 251 43.39 -56.84 25.79
CA ILE A 251 44.03 -55.53 25.78
C ILE A 251 44.29 -55.04 24.36
N THR A 252 44.61 -53.76 24.21
CA THR A 252 45.07 -53.15 22.97
C THR A 252 46.11 -52.07 23.29
N TYR A 253 47.25 -52.16 22.62
CA TYR A 253 48.31 -51.14 22.64
C TYR A 253 48.66 -50.73 21.20
N VAL A 254 49.51 -49.71 21.09
CA VAL A 254 50.03 -49.16 19.83
C VAL A 254 51.46 -48.71 20.06
N SER A 255 52.43 -49.19 19.28
CA SER A 255 53.82 -48.73 19.36
C SER A 255 54.08 -47.44 18.57
N SER A 256 53.30 -47.17 17.52
CA SER A 256 53.36 -45.93 16.73
C SER A 256 52.03 -45.67 16.02
N GLY A 257 51.61 -44.40 15.92
CA GLY A 257 50.32 -44.01 15.35
C GLY A 257 49.19 -44.05 16.40
N ALA A 258 47.95 -44.29 15.96
CA ALA A 258 46.79 -44.41 16.84
C ALA A 258 45.78 -45.47 16.35
N ASN A 259 45.28 -46.29 17.27
CA ASN A 259 44.15 -47.19 17.07
C ASN A 259 42.88 -46.58 17.66
N TYR A 260 41.73 -46.87 17.05
CA TYR A 260 40.43 -46.39 17.51
C TYR A 260 39.51 -47.56 17.87
N ARG A 261 39.22 -47.77 19.15
CA ARG A 261 38.35 -48.88 19.63
C ARG A 261 37.00 -48.34 20.06
N PHE A 262 35.91 -48.95 19.57
CA PHE A 262 34.58 -48.71 20.10
C PHE A 262 34.30 -49.70 21.24
N ALA A 263 34.00 -49.20 22.43
CA ALA A 263 33.84 -50.01 23.64
C ALA A 263 32.69 -49.50 24.53
N THR A 264 32.08 -50.41 25.29
CA THR A 264 31.06 -50.09 26.29
C THR A 264 31.70 -50.13 27.68
N VAL A 265 31.90 -48.95 28.26
CA VAL A 265 32.58 -48.76 29.55
C VAL A 265 31.55 -48.48 30.64
N LEU A 266 31.72 -49.11 31.81
CA LEU A 266 30.85 -48.91 32.98
C LEU A 266 31.26 -47.68 33.80
N SER A 267 30.36 -47.20 34.66
CA SER A 267 30.64 -46.08 35.56
C SER A 267 31.88 -46.33 36.42
N GLY A 268 32.83 -45.40 36.39
CA GLY A 268 34.08 -45.46 37.16
C GLY A 268 35.24 -46.19 36.49
N ASN A 269 35.01 -46.98 35.45
CA ASN A 269 36.06 -47.78 34.80
C ASN A 269 37.07 -46.95 33.97
N PHE A 270 36.71 -45.75 33.56
CA PHE A 270 37.55 -44.82 32.77
C PHE A 270 37.31 -43.37 33.23
N PRO A 271 38.28 -42.45 33.09
CA PRO A 271 38.14 -41.07 33.55
C PRO A 271 36.99 -40.34 32.85
N GLY A 272 36.24 -39.53 33.58
CA GLY A 272 35.10 -38.79 33.02
C GLY A 272 33.93 -39.69 32.54
N VAL A 273 33.84 -40.94 33.01
CA VAL A 273 32.73 -41.87 32.76
C VAL A 273 31.97 -42.15 34.06
N SER A 274 30.90 -41.38 34.32
CA SER A 274 30.06 -41.46 35.53
C SER A 274 28.76 -42.26 35.35
N GLY A 275 28.74 -43.17 34.37
CA GLY A 275 27.59 -43.95 33.93
C GLY A 275 27.99 -44.86 32.77
N THR A 276 27.18 -45.85 32.42
CA THR A 276 27.52 -46.73 31.29
C THR A 276 27.49 -45.98 29.96
N VAL A 277 28.60 -45.99 29.22
CA VAL A 277 28.76 -45.28 27.95
C VAL A 277 29.36 -46.22 26.90
N ALA A 278 28.70 -46.35 25.75
CA ALA A 278 29.27 -46.93 24.55
C ALA A 278 29.81 -45.81 23.65
N THR A 279 31.12 -45.78 23.39
CA THR A 279 31.77 -44.73 22.59
C THR A 279 33.11 -45.17 22.01
N LEU A 280 33.72 -44.30 21.20
CA LEU A 280 35.02 -44.48 20.59
C LEU A 280 36.15 -43.94 21.50
N PHE A 281 37.24 -44.70 21.61
CA PHE A 281 38.46 -44.36 22.34
C PHE A 281 39.65 -44.35 21.37
N GLN A 282 40.54 -43.38 21.50
CA GLN A 282 41.82 -43.32 20.79
C GLN A 282 42.92 -43.89 21.70
N ILE A 283 43.69 -44.85 21.18
CA ILE A 283 44.82 -45.49 21.85
C ILE A 283 46.10 -45.14 21.07
N LYS A 284 47.04 -44.50 21.75
CA LYS A 284 48.44 -44.26 21.35
C LYS A 284 49.34 -45.02 22.33
N SER A 285 50.66 -45.09 22.08
CA SER A 285 51.62 -45.61 23.06
C SER A 285 51.56 -44.84 24.39
N ASN A 286 51.52 -43.52 24.30
CA ASN A 286 51.64 -42.61 25.43
C ASN A 286 50.29 -42.06 25.97
N ALA A 287 49.14 -42.43 25.40
CA ALA A 287 47.84 -41.91 25.83
C ALA A 287 46.65 -42.80 25.41
N ILE A 288 45.65 -42.87 26.28
CA ILE A 288 44.33 -43.48 26.02
C ILE A 288 43.27 -42.42 26.32
N THR A 289 42.54 -41.95 25.30
CA THR A 289 41.57 -40.84 25.45
C THR A 289 40.22 -41.20 24.87
N ARG A 290 39.14 -40.65 25.44
CA ARG A 290 37.81 -40.70 24.81
C ARG A 290 37.79 -39.72 23.63
N VAL A 291 37.31 -40.16 22.47
CA VAL A 291 37.04 -39.29 21.33
C VAL A 291 35.77 -38.50 21.61
N VAL A 292 35.82 -37.17 21.47
CA VAL A 292 34.71 -36.27 21.85
C VAL A 292 34.43 -35.18 20.81
N ASP A 293 35.18 -35.10 19.72
CA ASP A 293 35.14 -33.99 18.79
C ASP A 293 33.94 -34.10 17.81
N ASP A 294 33.41 -32.99 17.28
CA ASP A 294 32.22 -32.98 16.38
C ASP A 294 32.58 -33.40 14.94
N ALA A 295 33.16 -34.60 14.77
CA ALA A 295 33.75 -35.09 13.53
C ALA A 295 33.23 -36.48 13.08
N VAL A 296 33.50 -36.80 11.81
CA VAL A 296 33.23 -38.11 11.20
C VAL A 296 34.53 -38.94 11.13
N TYR A 297 34.58 -40.05 11.86
CA TYR A 297 35.73 -40.97 11.84
C TYR A 297 35.46 -42.16 10.92
N ILE A 298 36.25 -42.28 9.86
CA ILE A 298 36.29 -43.46 8.97
C ILE A 298 37.43 -44.36 9.42
N ILE A 299 37.09 -45.54 9.94
CA ILE A 299 38.03 -46.47 10.58
C ILE A 299 38.06 -47.80 9.83
N ASN A 300 39.25 -48.32 9.54
CA ASN A 300 39.45 -49.54 8.78
C ASN A 300 39.36 -50.82 9.64
N SER A 301 39.43 -52.00 9.00
CA SER A 301 39.35 -53.30 9.67
C SER A 301 40.50 -53.63 10.63
N LYS A 302 41.60 -52.88 10.62
CA LYS A 302 42.66 -52.97 11.66
C LYS A 302 42.42 -52.02 12.83
N ASN A 303 41.43 -51.13 12.72
CA ASN A 303 41.09 -50.02 13.62
C ASN A 303 41.97 -48.76 13.48
N GLU A 304 42.68 -48.60 12.36
CA GLU A 304 43.39 -47.37 12.00
C GLU A 304 42.37 -46.37 11.39
N ARG A 305 42.53 -45.05 11.62
CA ARG A 305 41.80 -44.02 10.86
C ARG A 305 42.31 -43.97 9.42
N ILE A 306 41.44 -43.70 8.46
CA ILE A 306 41.84 -43.41 7.08
C ILE A 306 42.09 -41.91 6.89
N GLU A 307 43.28 -41.57 6.38
CA GLU A 307 43.72 -40.20 6.10
C GLU A 307 43.39 -39.77 4.65
N SER A 308 43.27 -40.73 3.72
CA SER A 308 42.84 -40.47 2.34
C SER A 308 42.25 -41.71 1.68
N MET A 309 41.32 -41.52 0.74
CA MET A 309 40.53 -42.59 0.13
C MET A 309 40.40 -42.41 -1.38
N SER A 310 40.76 -43.44 -2.16
CA SER A 310 40.62 -43.45 -3.62
C SER A 310 39.44 -44.32 -4.06
N GLY A 311 38.35 -43.69 -4.49
CA GLY A 311 37.13 -44.36 -4.97
C GLY A 311 36.07 -44.58 -3.89
N SER A 312 35.12 -45.48 -4.17
CA SER A 312 33.97 -45.77 -3.30
C SER A 312 34.30 -46.82 -2.23
N VAL A 313 33.87 -46.59 -0.99
CA VAL A 313 34.01 -47.52 0.14
C VAL A 313 32.65 -47.93 0.69
N ALA A 314 32.51 -49.20 1.08
CA ALA A 314 31.29 -49.76 1.67
C ALA A 314 31.32 -49.72 3.21
N ILE A 315 30.28 -49.11 3.79
CA ILE A 315 30.05 -48.99 5.24
C ILE A 315 29.70 -50.35 5.83
N GLY A 316 30.27 -50.69 6.99
CA GLY A 316 29.87 -51.85 7.81
C GLY A 316 30.37 -53.21 7.32
N SER A 317 31.24 -53.25 6.30
CA SER A 317 31.85 -54.48 5.79
C SER A 317 33.38 -54.48 5.83
N THR A 318 34.01 -53.38 5.42
CA THR A 318 35.49 -53.21 5.45
C THR A 318 35.93 -52.00 6.28
N TYR A 319 35.03 -51.03 6.46
CA TYR A 319 35.24 -49.82 7.25
C TYR A 319 34.02 -49.53 8.13
N SER A 320 34.26 -49.01 9.33
CA SER A 320 33.22 -48.49 10.22
C SER A 320 33.27 -46.97 10.23
N VAL A 321 32.10 -46.34 10.11
CA VAL A 321 31.95 -44.89 10.13
C VAL A 321 31.32 -44.51 11.46
N TYR A 322 31.89 -43.54 12.17
CA TYR A 322 31.36 -43.03 13.43
C TYR A 322 31.13 -41.53 13.32
N THR A 323 29.97 -41.06 13.78
CA THR A 323 29.71 -39.62 13.98
C THR A 323 29.85 -39.32 15.46
N CYS A 324 30.80 -38.46 15.83
CA CYS A 324 31.06 -38.04 17.20
C CYS A 324 30.44 -36.66 17.49
N SER A 325 30.26 -36.31 18.77
CA SER A 325 29.88 -34.95 19.16
C SER A 325 30.41 -34.52 20.53
N SER A 326 30.84 -33.26 20.62
CA SER A 326 31.32 -32.62 21.85
C SER A 326 30.19 -32.40 22.84
N SER A 327 28.99 -32.13 22.34
CA SER A 327 27.78 -31.91 23.13
C SER A 327 27.36 -33.14 23.93
N THR A 328 27.55 -34.34 23.38
CA THR A 328 27.24 -35.62 24.05
C THR A 328 28.47 -36.30 24.65
N LYS A 329 29.69 -35.90 24.26
CA LYS A 329 30.96 -36.62 24.50
C LYS A 329 30.88 -38.10 24.10
N THR A 330 30.19 -38.40 22.99
CA THR A 330 30.01 -39.78 22.49
C THR A 330 30.07 -39.86 20.97
N CYS A 331 30.44 -41.05 20.49
CA CYS A 331 30.44 -41.41 19.07
C CYS A 331 29.39 -42.49 18.78
N ILE A 332 28.70 -42.39 17.64
CA ILE A 332 27.67 -43.32 17.21
C ILE A 332 28.12 -43.98 15.90
N GLN A 333 28.21 -45.31 15.90
CA GLN A 333 28.51 -46.09 14.70
C GLN A 333 27.34 -46.01 13.69
N LYS A 334 27.66 -45.75 12.43
CA LYS A 334 26.72 -45.72 11.31
C LYS A 334 26.85 -47.01 10.50
N THR A 335 25.74 -47.68 10.27
CA THR A 335 25.62 -48.85 9.38
C THR A 335 25.13 -48.47 7.98
N SER A 336 24.54 -47.28 7.85
CA SER A 336 24.31 -46.53 6.61
C SER A 336 24.22 -45.03 6.94
N CYS A 337 24.22 -44.18 5.93
CA CYS A 337 23.93 -42.75 6.00
C CYS A 337 22.88 -42.36 4.95
N SER A 338 22.30 -41.17 5.06
CA SER A 338 21.26 -40.72 4.13
C SER A 338 21.85 -40.52 2.73
N THR A 339 21.18 -41.04 1.70
CA THR A 339 21.52 -40.78 0.29
C THR A 339 21.55 -39.26 0.02
N ASP A 340 22.48 -38.84 -0.86
CA ASP A 340 22.65 -37.45 -1.28
C ASP A 340 23.04 -36.47 -0.15
N THR A 341 23.63 -36.97 0.94
CA THR A 341 24.22 -36.14 1.99
C THR A 341 25.74 -36.06 1.89
N TYR A 342 26.28 -34.87 2.17
CA TYR A 342 27.72 -34.58 2.15
C TYR A 342 28.26 -34.60 3.58
N LEU A 343 29.46 -35.13 3.76
CA LEU A 343 30.13 -35.34 5.05
C LEU A 343 31.53 -34.72 4.99
N TYR A 344 31.98 -34.14 6.10
CA TYR A 344 33.30 -33.52 6.20
C TYR A 344 34.17 -34.21 7.26
N ASP A 345 35.40 -34.50 6.88
CA ASP A 345 36.46 -35.07 7.69
C ASP A 345 37.49 -33.97 7.98
N GLU A 346 37.24 -33.25 9.07
CA GLU A 346 37.80 -31.94 9.37
C GLU A 346 39.32 -31.96 9.60
N ASP A 347 39.84 -32.98 10.27
CA ASP A 347 41.29 -33.13 10.50
C ASP A 347 42.08 -33.40 9.21
N ASN A 348 41.45 -34.02 8.22
CA ASN A 348 42.05 -34.33 6.91
C ASN A 348 41.70 -33.27 5.84
N GLY A 349 40.79 -32.34 6.14
CA GLY A 349 40.27 -31.37 5.18
C GLY A 349 39.53 -32.01 4.00
N LYS A 350 38.89 -33.17 4.16
CA LYS A 350 38.28 -33.94 3.05
C LYS A 350 36.76 -33.99 3.09
N GLY A 351 36.13 -33.81 1.94
CA GLY A 351 34.67 -33.94 1.78
C GLY A 351 34.26 -35.20 1.02
N TYR A 352 33.15 -35.80 1.44
CA TYR A 352 32.62 -37.05 0.89
C TYR A 352 31.10 -36.99 0.66
N LEU A 353 30.64 -37.57 -0.44
CA LEU A 353 29.22 -37.86 -0.71
C LEU A 353 28.86 -39.24 -0.14
N CYS A 354 27.73 -39.32 0.57
CA CYS A 354 27.08 -40.57 0.98
C CYS A 354 26.00 -41.03 -0.02
N SER A 355 25.90 -42.35 -0.24
CA SER A 355 24.81 -43.02 -0.95
C SER A 355 24.44 -44.32 -0.23
N ASP A 356 23.48 -44.27 0.70
CA ASP A 356 23.08 -45.35 1.62
C ASP A 356 24.25 -46.02 2.36
N LYS A 357 24.86 -47.03 1.73
CA LYS A 357 25.95 -47.85 2.30
C LYS A 357 27.31 -47.59 1.66
N THR A 358 27.41 -46.61 0.77
CA THR A 358 28.68 -46.21 0.15
C THR A 358 29.05 -44.77 0.45
N ILE A 359 30.34 -44.53 0.62
CA ILE A 359 30.94 -43.20 0.73
C ILE A 359 31.95 -43.03 -0.40
N THR A 360 31.92 -41.88 -1.06
CA THR A 360 32.79 -41.50 -2.19
C THR A 360 33.37 -40.10 -1.95
N PRO A 361 34.64 -39.81 -2.28
CA PRO A 361 35.17 -38.46 -2.20
C PRO A 361 34.42 -37.52 -3.16
N ILE A 362 34.28 -36.25 -2.77
CA ILE A 362 33.80 -35.20 -3.67
C ILE A 362 34.92 -34.92 -4.68
N VAL A 363 34.55 -34.79 -5.98
CA VAL A 363 35.50 -34.59 -7.09
C VAL A 363 35.17 -33.38 -7.97
N ASP A 364 33.98 -32.81 -7.81
CA ASP A 364 33.55 -31.60 -8.50
C ASP A 364 33.80 -30.37 -7.60
N GLU A 365 34.23 -29.26 -8.21
CA GLU A 365 34.47 -28.01 -7.49
C GLU A 365 33.15 -27.25 -7.25
N GLY A 366 32.91 -26.80 -6.02
CA GLY A 366 31.72 -26.00 -5.70
C GLY A 366 31.31 -26.02 -4.24
N TYR A 367 30.05 -25.68 -3.99
CA TYR A 367 29.46 -25.56 -2.65
C TYR A 367 28.40 -26.63 -2.39
N TYR A 368 28.45 -27.22 -1.19
CA TYR A 368 27.62 -28.35 -0.74
C TYR A 368 27.11 -28.11 0.67
N VAL A 369 25.90 -28.57 1.02
CA VAL A 369 25.37 -28.48 2.39
C VAL A 369 26.02 -29.57 3.25
N ASP A 370 26.66 -29.20 4.37
CA ASP A 370 27.33 -30.16 5.26
C ASP A 370 26.31 -30.94 6.11
N GLY A 371 26.02 -32.18 5.73
CA GLY A 371 25.16 -33.09 6.47
C GLY A 371 25.84 -33.78 7.67
N SER A 372 27.14 -33.58 7.89
CA SER A 372 27.84 -34.09 9.08
C SER A 372 27.73 -33.17 10.29
N TYR A 373 27.71 -31.84 10.08
CA TYR A 373 27.65 -30.85 11.16
C TYR A 373 26.21 -30.47 11.53
N VAL A 374 25.61 -31.19 12.47
CA VAL A 374 24.18 -31.06 12.79
C VAL A 374 23.93 -30.49 14.20
N VAL A 375 23.47 -29.24 14.23
CA VAL A 375 23.00 -28.54 15.44
C VAL A 375 21.54 -28.91 15.74
N ASN A 376 21.18 -28.96 17.03
CA ASN A 376 19.82 -29.30 17.50
C ASN A 376 19.25 -30.63 16.95
N LYS A 377 20.13 -31.56 16.50
CA LYS A 377 19.80 -32.89 15.94
C LYS A 377 19.01 -32.90 14.63
N VAL A 378 18.80 -31.73 13.98
CA VAL A 378 17.99 -31.62 12.75
C VAL A 378 18.61 -30.70 11.70
N TYR A 379 19.32 -29.64 12.10
CA TYR A 379 19.68 -28.54 11.21
C TYR A 379 21.19 -28.36 11.10
N THR A 380 21.68 -28.11 9.89
CA THR A 380 23.08 -27.75 9.64
C THR A 380 23.21 -26.25 9.37
N PRO A 381 24.08 -25.51 10.08
CA PRO A 381 24.48 -24.15 9.73
C PRO A 381 25.62 -24.10 8.70
N ALA A 382 26.06 -25.25 8.16
CA ALA A 382 27.36 -25.38 7.53
C ALA A 382 27.29 -25.66 6.02
N VAL A 383 28.22 -25.04 5.28
CA VAL A 383 28.44 -25.24 3.84
C VAL A 383 29.88 -25.67 3.63
N LEU A 384 30.10 -26.75 2.88
CA LEU A 384 31.42 -27.15 2.40
C LEU A 384 31.70 -26.45 1.09
N LYS A 385 32.87 -25.82 0.98
CA LYS A 385 33.46 -25.39 -0.29
C LYS A 385 34.54 -26.41 -0.65
N CYS A 386 34.35 -27.15 -1.74
CA CYS A 386 35.26 -28.21 -2.17
C CYS A 386 35.96 -27.86 -3.49
N ASN A 387 37.20 -28.34 -3.65
CA ASN A 387 37.95 -28.28 -4.90
C ASN A 387 37.87 -29.60 -5.69
N ASN A 388 38.47 -29.63 -6.88
CA ASN A 388 38.53 -30.80 -7.75
C ASN A 388 39.47 -31.95 -7.29
N THR A 389 40.13 -31.80 -6.14
CA THR A 389 40.92 -32.85 -5.46
C THR A 389 40.26 -33.33 -4.15
N GLY A 390 39.00 -32.92 -3.91
CA GLY A 390 38.22 -33.29 -2.74
C GLY A 390 38.71 -32.69 -1.43
N ASP A 391 39.64 -31.73 -1.49
CA ASP A 391 39.94 -30.86 -0.35
C ASP A 391 38.76 -29.90 -0.18
N CYS A 392 38.26 -29.79 1.04
CA CYS A 392 37.11 -28.98 1.37
C CYS A 392 37.37 -28.13 2.61
N GLU A 393 36.64 -27.03 2.72
CA GLU A 393 36.66 -26.11 3.86
C GLU A 393 35.21 -25.88 4.33
N ARG A 394 34.96 -25.99 5.64
CA ARG A 394 33.64 -25.74 6.24
C ARG A 394 33.48 -24.24 6.54
N PHE A 395 32.44 -23.65 5.95
CA PHE A 395 31.97 -22.30 6.28
C PHE A 395 30.73 -22.38 7.18
N LEU A 396 30.59 -21.40 8.07
CA LEU A 396 29.40 -21.16 8.91
C LEU A 396 28.76 -19.80 8.55
N PRO A 397 28.15 -19.68 7.36
CA PRO A 397 27.61 -18.41 6.86
C PRO A 397 26.20 -18.09 7.39
N ASP A 398 25.81 -16.82 7.36
CA ASP A 398 24.47 -16.36 7.71
C ASP A 398 23.94 -15.32 6.70
N GLU A 399 22.62 -15.26 6.54
CA GLU A 399 21.87 -14.39 5.60
C GLU A 399 22.53 -14.27 4.20
N THR A 400 22.77 -15.40 3.53
CA THR A 400 23.51 -15.44 2.25
C THR A 400 23.15 -16.62 1.33
N TYR A 401 23.59 -16.52 0.07
CA TYR A 401 23.36 -17.49 -0.99
C TYR A 401 24.65 -17.99 -1.66
N PHE A 402 24.69 -19.28 -2.00
CA PHE A 402 25.72 -19.93 -2.81
C PHE A 402 25.10 -20.64 -4.02
N LEU A 403 25.91 -20.96 -5.02
CA LEU A 403 25.52 -21.86 -6.11
C LEU A 403 25.63 -23.30 -5.64
N ASN A 404 24.55 -24.08 -5.76
CA ASN A 404 24.55 -25.49 -5.37
C ASN A 404 25.35 -26.33 -6.37
N ALA A 405 26.33 -27.08 -5.89
CA ALA A 405 27.08 -28.06 -6.69
C ALA A 405 26.65 -29.52 -6.40
N GLY A 406 25.75 -29.74 -5.44
CA GLY A 406 25.22 -31.06 -5.08
C GLY A 406 24.41 -31.74 -6.18
N THR A 407 24.14 -33.03 -5.99
CA THR A 407 23.36 -33.90 -6.90
C THR A 407 21.94 -33.38 -7.21
N ASP A 408 21.38 -32.50 -6.38
CA ASP A 408 20.08 -31.84 -6.60
C ASP A 408 20.17 -30.48 -7.34
N ASN A 409 21.35 -30.06 -7.82
CA ASN A 409 21.55 -28.78 -8.52
C ASN A 409 20.64 -28.61 -9.78
N GLY A 410 20.27 -29.73 -10.42
CA GLY A 410 19.40 -29.76 -11.59
C GLY A 410 17.93 -29.42 -11.31
N THR A 411 17.53 -29.33 -10.04
CA THR A 411 16.24 -28.76 -9.60
C THR A 411 16.43 -27.52 -8.73
N LYS A 412 17.41 -27.57 -7.82
CA LYS A 412 17.70 -26.55 -6.80
C LYS A 412 19.06 -25.91 -7.03
N ALA A 413 19.11 -24.84 -7.82
CA ALA A 413 20.37 -24.19 -8.19
C ALA A 413 21.07 -23.40 -7.07
N LEU A 414 20.42 -23.18 -5.91
CA LEU A 414 20.95 -22.36 -4.82
C LEU A 414 21.08 -23.15 -3.52
N ILE A 415 22.07 -22.78 -2.71
CA ILE A 415 22.08 -23.02 -1.26
C ILE A 415 21.79 -21.69 -0.59
N HIS A 416 20.83 -21.67 0.32
CA HIS A 416 20.46 -20.51 1.13
C HIS A 416 20.75 -20.79 2.60
N CYS A 417 21.48 -19.89 3.24
CA CYS A 417 21.82 -19.94 4.66
C CYS A 417 21.22 -18.75 5.39
N SER A 418 20.45 -19.01 6.45
CA SER A 418 19.86 -17.98 7.32
C SER A 418 19.60 -18.55 8.71
N ASN A 419 19.79 -17.74 9.76
CA ASN A 419 19.48 -18.08 11.15
C ASN A 419 20.15 -19.40 11.61
N SER A 420 21.41 -19.61 11.22
CA SER A 420 22.18 -20.85 11.48
C SER A 420 21.55 -22.11 10.87
N HIS A 421 20.95 -22.00 9.68
CA HIS A 421 20.38 -23.11 8.92
C HIS A 421 20.62 -22.93 7.41
N CYS A 422 21.26 -23.92 6.78
CA CYS A 422 21.62 -23.96 5.36
C CYS A 422 20.86 -25.07 4.62
N VAL A 423 20.19 -24.74 3.51
CA VAL A 423 19.42 -25.69 2.69
C VAL A 423 19.52 -25.40 1.20
N THR A 424 19.34 -26.44 0.37
CA THR A 424 19.20 -26.30 -1.09
C THR A 424 17.79 -25.84 -1.46
N GLU A 425 17.65 -24.80 -2.29
CA GLU A 425 16.36 -24.23 -2.73
C GLU A 425 16.25 -24.01 -4.25
N ASP A 426 15.01 -24.01 -4.75
CA ASP A 426 14.64 -23.68 -6.14
C ASP A 426 14.80 -22.17 -6.34
N ALA A 427 15.51 -21.74 -7.40
CA ALA A 427 15.71 -20.31 -7.62
C ALA A 427 14.48 -19.62 -8.24
N THR A 428 14.36 -18.31 -8.02
CA THR A 428 13.51 -17.41 -8.80
C THR A 428 14.38 -16.55 -9.71
N ILE A 429 13.82 -16.03 -10.81
CA ILE A 429 14.59 -15.19 -11.73
C ILE A 429 14.96 -13.86 -11.05
N GLY A 430 16.19 -13.39 -11.26
CA GLY A 430 16.70 -12.12 -10.70
C GLY A 430 18.03 -12.28 -9.96
N TYR A 431 18.26 -11.49 -8.91
CA TYR A 431 19.56 -11.33 -8.26
C TYR A 431 19.52 -11.67 -6.76
N TYR A 432 20.58 -12.32 -6.26
CA TYR A 432 20.72 -12.80 -4.89
C TYR A 432 22.03 -12.32 -4.28
N ARG A 433 22.04 -11.94 -3.00
CA ARG A 433 23.25 -11.52 -2.27
C ARG A 433 24.07 -12.76 -1.89
N ALA A 434 25.35 -12.74 -2.23
CA ALA A 434 26.26 -13.88 -2.09
C ALA A 434 27.58 -13.49 -1.40
N GLU A 435 28.33 -14.49 -0.96
CA GLU A 435 29.49 -14.32 -0.09
C GLU A 435 30.65 -15.22 -0.55
N PHE A 436 31.70 -14.61 -1.10
CA PHE A 436 32.78 -15.30 -1.83
C PHE A 436 34.17 -14.86 -1.32
N GLY A 437 34.34 -14.78 0.01
CA GLY A 437 35.54 -14.22 0.65
C GLY A 437 35.56 -12.69 0.66
N GLU A 438 35.09 -12.06 -0.42
CA GLU A 438 34.46 -10.74 -0.44
C GLU A 438 33.04 -10.86 -1.06
N SER A 439 32.16 -9.87 -0.92
CA SER A 439 30.70 -10.10 -1.07
C SER A 439 30.14 -9.71 -2.44
N GLY A 440 29.53 -10.68 -3.12
CA GLY A 440 29.06 -10.56 -4.50
C GLY A 440 27.55 -10.74 -4.70
N VAL A 441 27.18 -11.02 -5.95
CA VAL A 441 25.80 -11.23 -6.40
C VAL A 441 25.72 -12.46 -7.30
N ILE A 442 24.76 -13.34 -7.05
CA ILE A 442 24.35 -14.39 -7.98
C ILE A 442 23.21 -13.86 -8.85
N VAL A 443 23.22 -14.18 -10.15
CA VAL A 443 22.12 -13.92 -11.09
C VAL A 443 21.53 -15.22 -11.61
N CYS A 444 20.21 -15.37 -11.48
CA CYS A 444 19.44 -16.52 -11.91
C CYS A 444 18.57 -16.16 -13.12
N THR A 445 18.71 -16.93 -14.20
CA THR A 445 17.98 -16.75 -15.47
C THR A 445 16.86 -17.77 -15.67
N SER A 446 16.89 -18.87 -14.91
CA SER A 446 15.77 -19.77 -14.64
C SER A 446 15.86 -20.24 -13.18
N ASN A 447 14.94 -21.11 -12.75
CA ASN A 447 15.01 -21.77 -11.44
C ASN A 447 16.21 -22.73 -11.29
N THR A 448 16.81 -23.16 -12.40
CA THR A 448 17.91 -24.13 -12.48
C THR A 448 19.21 -23.56 -13.06
N ASN A 449 19.21 -22.31 -13.53
CA ASN A 449 20.36 -21.68 -14.20
C ASN A 449 20.73 -20.37 -13.48
N CYS A 450 21.60 -20.51 -12.49
CA CYS A 450 22.20 -19.43 -11.70
C CYS A 450 23.72 -19.38 -11.91
N LYS A 451 24.30 -18.18 -11.84
CA LYS A 451 25.75 -17.95 -11.96
C LYS A 451 26.18 -16.70 -11.19
N ILE A 452 27.47 -16.56 -10.91
CA ILE A 452 28.02 -15.32 -10.34
C ILE A 452 27.87 -14.17 -11.36
N SER A 453 27.38 -13.02 -10.88
CA SER A 453 27.23 -11.79 -11.67
C SER A 453 28.56 -11.08 -11.85
N SER A 454 28.81 -10.45 -13.00
CA SER A 454 30.04 -9.68 -13.26
C SER A 454 30.03 -8.26 -12.66
N LEU A 455 29.26 -8.05 -11.56
CA LEU A 455 29.18 -6.84 -10.72
C LEU A 455 29.29 -5.48 -11.44
N ARG A 456 28.53 -5.31 -12.53
CA ARG A 456 28.50 -4.08 -13.36
C ARG A 456 27.75 -2.90 -12.75
N TYR A 457 26.88 -3.13 -11.76
CA TYR A 457 25.94 -2.12 -11.28
C TYR A 457 26.13 -1.90 -9.78
N ASN A 458 25.91 -0.65 -9.34
CA ASN A 458 25.87 -0.29 -7.92
C ASN A 458 24.61 -0.77 -7.19
N TYR A 459 23.52 -1.02 -7.92
CA TYR A 459 22.24 -1.50 -7.37
C TYR A 459 21.61 -2.60 -8.22
N TYR A 460 21.01 -3.58 -7.54
CA TYR A 460 20.23 -4.68 -8.13
C TYR A 460 18.91 -4.83 -7.36
N ILE A 461 17.85 -5.32 -8.00
CA ILE A 461 16.64 -5.77 -7.29
C ILE A 461 16.92 -7.12 -6.65
N ASN A 462 16.54 -7.26 -5.38
CA ASN A 462 16.76 -8.47 -4.58
C ASN A 462 15.62 -9.50 -4.82
N SER A 463 15.98 -10.71 -5.23
CA SER A 463 15.08 -11.86 -5.36
C SER A 463 15.11 -12.80 -4.14
N GLY A 464 16.06 -12.62 -3.21
CA GLY A 464 16.22 -13.43 -2.01
C GLY A 464 15.09 -13.30 -0.98
N ALA A 465 15.17 -14.09 0.10
CA ALA A 465 14.13 -14.20 1.12
C ALA A 465 13.82 -12.87 1.83
N ASP A 466 14.82 -12.02 2.03
CA ASP A 466 14.70 -10.72 2.71
C ASP A 466 14.17 -9.58 1.82
N LYS A 467 13.79 -9.85 0.56
CA LYS A 467 13.33 -8.81 -0.42
C LYS A 467 12.18 -7.94 0.06
N TYR A 468 11.22 -8.47 0.82
CA TYR A 468 10.11 -7.70 1.38
C TYR A 468 10.51 -6.78 2.55
N VAL A 469 11.77 -6.84 2.99
CA VAL A 469 12.35 -6.00 4.05
C VAL A 469 13.49 -5.14 3.51
N LYS A 470 14.23 -5.65 2.52
CA LYS A 470 15.40 -5.07 1.88
C LYS A 470 15.35 -5.34 0.34
N PRO A 471 14.53 -4.61 -0.43
CA PRO A 471 14.22 -4.96 -1.82
C PRO A 471 15.35 -4.71 -2.83
N ILE A 472 16.47 -4.11 -2.42
CA ILE A 472 17.65 -3.92 -3.29
C ILE A 472 18.92 -4.52 -2.66
N ILE A 473 19.81 -5.00 -3.52
CA ILE A 473 21.22 -5.27 -3.19
C ILE A 473 22.02 -4.04 -3.60
N ALA A 474 22.77 -3.46 -2.67
CA ALA A 474 23.64 -2.31 -2.88
C ALA A 474 25.11 -2.74 -2.87
N CYS A 475 25.79 -2.57 -4.00
CA CYS A 475 27.20 -2.90 -4.20
C CYS A 475 28.06 -1.63 -4.14
N SER A 476 29.22 -1.74 -3.47
CA SER A 476 30.23 -0.68 -3.41
C SER A 476 31.59 -1.19 -3.88
N LYS A 477 32.34 -0.33 -4.59
CA LYS A 477 33.59 -0.68 -5.32
C LYS A 477 33.47 -1.93 -6.22
N ASN A 478 32.26 -2.30 -6.61
CA ASN A 478 31.92 -3.52 -7.35
C ASN A 478 32.41 -4.83 -6.67
N ILE A 479 32.67 -4.83 -5.35
CA ILE A 479 33.25 -5.96 -4.58
C ILE A 479 32.56 -6.19 -3.20
N TYR A 480 31.77 -5.24 -2.69
CA TYR A 480 31.04 -5.40 -1.42
C TYR A 480 29.54 -5.13 -1.58
N CYS A 481 28.73 -6.20 -1.63
CA CYS A 481 27.30 -6.17 -1.93
C CYS A 481 26.39 -6.58 -0.75
N ASN A 482 25.54 -5.66 -0.28
CA ASN A 482 24.67 -5.88 0.88
C ASN A 482 23.19 -5.59 0.59
N THR A 483 22.28 -6.40 1.11
CA THR A 483 20.83 -6.15 1.00
C THR A 483 20.40 -4.97 1.88
N LYS A 484 19.68 -4.00 1.29
CA LYS A 484 19.45 -2.67 1.87
C LYS A 484 17.96 -2.31 1.95
N LYS A 485 17.55 -1.74 3.09
CA LYS A 485 16.22 -1.11 3.27
C LYS A 485 16.13 0.18 2.45
N VAL A 486 15.03 0.38 1.74
CA VAL A 486 14.84 1.53 0.83
C VAL A 486 13.82 2.53 1.37
N VAL A 487 13.81 3.71 0.76
CA VAL A 487 12.75 4.71 0.87
C VAL A 487 12.21 4.96 -0.54
N ALA A 488 10.92 5.27 -0.64
CA ALA A 488 10.27 5.44 -1.94
C ALA A 488 10.93 6.54 -2.79
N GLY A 489 10.87 6.39 -4.11
CA GLY A 489 11.60 7.20 -5.10
C GLY A 489 12.72 6.41 -5.79
N TYR A 490 13.67 7.12 -6.42
CA TYR A 490 14.52 6.55 -7.46
C TYR A 490 15.97 6.35 -7.02
N TYR A 491 16.59 5.28 -7.54
CA TYR A 491 18.01 4.95 -7.37
C TYR A 491 18.68 4.86 -8.75
N LEU A 492 19.77 5.61 -8.95
CA LEU A 492 20.52 5.60 -10.22
C LEU A 492 21.39 4.34 -10.33
N VAL A 493 21.13 3.54 -11.37
CA VAL A 493 21.93 2.36 -11.72
C VAL A 493 23.19 2.83 -12.46
N GLN A 494 24.31 2.93 -11.76
CA GLN A 494 25.60 3.31 -12.37
C GLN A 494 26.06 2.26 -13.40
N GLU A 495 26.84 2.72 -14.38
CA GLU A 495 27.20 2.01 -15.62
C GLU A 495 26.01 1.69 -16.56
N SER A 496 24.77 2.02 -16.18
CA SER A 496 23.65 2.15 -17.12
C SER A 496 23.42 3.62 -17.48
N ASN A 497 23.06 3.90 -18.74
CA ASN A 497 22.80 5.26 -19.20
C ASN A 497 21.35 5.69 -18.91
N ASN A 498 20.38 4.79 -19.02
CA ASN A 498 18.94 5.11 -19.01
C ASN A 498 18.12 4.34 -17.97
N LEU A 499 18.69 3.43 -17.18
CA LEU A 499 17.92 2.63 -16.21
C LEU A 499 17.95 3.22 -14.80
N LEU A 500 16.77 3.28 -14.18
CA LEU A 500 16.58 3.61 -12.76
C LEU A 500 15.89 2.44 -12.05
N ILE A 501 16.14 2.29 -10.76
CA ILE A 501 15.28 1.48 -9.89
C ILE A 501 14.28 2.42 -9.22
N ASN A 502 13.00 2.29 -9.54
CA ASN A 502 11.90 3.00 -8.91
C ASN A 502 11.36 2.17 -7.75
N CYS A 503 11.51 2.66 -6.52
CA CYS A 503 10.87 2.08 -5.35
C CYS A 503 9.55 2.80 -5.08
N LYS A 504 8.42 2.19 -5.45
CA LYS A 504 7.08 2.75 -5.20
C LYS A 504 6.70 2.72 -3.71
N THR A 505 7.31 1.81 -2.94
CA THR A 505 7.21 1.77 -1.46
C THR A 505 8.54 1.34 -0.84
N GLY A 506 8.62 1.33 0.50
CA GLY A 506 9.79 0.79 1.23
C GLY A 506 10.05 -0.72 1.05
N ILE A 507 9.16 -1.45 0.34
CA ILE A 507 9.19 -2.91 0.18
C ILE A 507 8.98 -3.39 -1.26
N SER A 508 8.81 -2.46 -2.21
CA SER A 508 8.48 -2.77 -3.61
C SER A 508 9.21 -1.81 -4.54
N CYS A 509 10.05 -2.38 -5.41
CA CYS A 509 10.82 -1.66 -6.41
C CYS A 509 10.84 -2.42 -7.74
N GLU A 510 10.95 -1.69 -8.85
CA GLU A 510 11.09 -2.21 -10.20
C GLU A 510 12.12 -1.41 -11.01
N VAL A 511 12.60 -1.96 -12.13
CA VAL A 511 13.51 -1.27 -13.06
C VAL A 511 12.68 -0.59 -14.13
N GLU A 512 12.89 0.71 -14.31
CA GLU A 512 12.20 1.55 -15.30
C GLU A 512 13.24 2.21 -16.23
N GLU A 513 12.88 2.42 -17.50
CA GLU A 513 13.63 3.31 -18.39
C GLU A 513 13.27 4.76 -18.08
N ALA A 514 14.29 5.59 -17.84
CA ALA A 514 14.11 7.00 -17.56
C ALA A 514 13.68 7.79 -18.80
N SER A 515 12.83 8.79 -18.59
CA SER A 515 12.54 9.85 -19.53
C SER A 515 13.37 11.10 -19.22
N VAL A 516 13.31 12.12 -20.09
CA VAL A 516 13.99 13.40 -19.87
C VAL A 516 13.31 14.16 -18.72
N GLY A 517 14.10 14.64 -17.77
CA GLY A 517 13.62 15.33 -16.57
C GLY A 517 14.51 15.06 -15.36
N TYR A 518 13.99 15.31 -14.17
CA TYR A 518 14.69 15.05 -12.91
C TYR A 518 14.00 13.94 -12.11
N TYR A 519 14.74 13.28 -11.21
CA TYR A 519 14.21 12.26 -10.31
C TYR A 519 14.78 12.44 -8.88
N TYR A 520 13.94 12.25 -7.87
CA TYR A 520 14.35 12.33 -6.46
C TYR A 520 15.27 11.14 -6.13
N ASN A 521 16.50 11.45 -5.70
CA ASN A 521 17.52 10.44 -5.40
C ASN A 521 17.35 9.86 -4.00
N SER A 522 16.62 8.76 -3.88
CA SER A 522 16.36 8.07 -2.60
C SER A 522 17.62 7.44 -1.96
N ALA A 523 18.78 7.53 -2.61
CA ALA A 523 20.07 7.25 -1.97
C ALA A 523 20.41 8.27 -0.86
N ASN A 524 20.02 9.54 -1.01
CA ASN A 524 20.30 10.62 -0.03
C ASN A 524 19.71 10.36 1.36
N TYR A 525 18.61 9.60 1.44
CA TYR A 525 17.87 9.44 2.69
C TYR A 525 18.76 8.95 3.85
N ASN A 526 19.67 8.00 3.53
CA ASN A 526 20.59 7.37 4.48
C ASN A 526 22.00 8.00 4.48
N SER A 527 22.25 9.08 3.75
CA SER A 527 23.57 9.74 3.77
C SER A 527 23.64 10.81 4.85
N ASN A 528 24.61 10.70 5.75
CA ASN A 528 24.99 11.74 6.71
C ASN A 528 25.83 12.85 6.04
N SER A 529 25.49 13.21 4.79
CA SER A 529 26.15 14.25 4.02
C SER A 529 25.25 15.48 3.95
N ASP A 530 25.81 16.67 4.16
CA ASP A 530 25.12 17.95 3.95
C ASP A 530 24.85 18.25 2.46
N VAL A 531 25.25 17.36 1.55
CA VAL A 531 25.13 17.50 0.10
C VAL A 531 24.02 16.58 -0.45
N GLU A 532 22.77 17.04 -0.32
CA GLU A 532 21.61 16.44 -0.98
C GLU A 532 21.74 16.54 -2.52
N THR A 533 21.53 15.41 -3.23
CA THR A 533 21.68 15.31 -4.69
C THR A 533 20.36 15.02 -5.40
N ILE A 534 20.29 15.27 -6.70
CA ILE A 534 19.18 14.88 -7.57
C ILE A 534 19.72 14.00 -8.69
N ILE A 535 18.86 13.14 -9.25
CA ILE A 535 19.13 12.49 -10.52
C ILE A 535 18.58 13.39 -11.63
N ARG A 536 19.35 13.59 -12.68
CA ARG A 536 18.96 14.33 -13.88
C ARG A 536 19.16 13.44 -15.09
N CYS A 537 18.14 13.35 -15.94
CA CYS A 537 18.15 12.57 -17.17
C CYS A 537 17.88 13.48 -18.36
N TYR A 538 18.71 13.39 -19.40
CA TYR A 538 18.65 14.24 -20.59
C TYR A 538 18.94 13.46 -21.86
N SER A 539 18.47 13.97 -23.01
CA SER A 539 18.78 13.36 -24.31
C SER A 539 20.21 13.71 -24.75
N SER A 540 21.00 12.69 -25.05
CA SER A 540 22.27 12.81 -25.77
C SER A 540 22.05 13.36 -27.20
N PRO A 541 23.06 13.99 -27.84
CA PRO A 541 23.06 14.22 -29.29
C PRO A 541 22.79 12.95 -30.14
N THR A 542 22.96 11.75 -29.56
CA THR A 542 22.63 10.45 -30.18
C THR A 542 21.19 9.98 -29.94
N ASN A 543 20.30 10.83 -29.40
CA ASN A 543 18.93 10.51 -28.97
C ASN A 543 18.79 9.39 -27.92
N SER A 544 19.90 8.95 -27.32
CA SER A 544 19.91 8.07 -26.15
C SER A 544 19.79 8.89 -24.86
N ILE A 545 18.91 8.50 -23.94
CA ILE A 545 18.79 9.17 -22.64
C ILE A 545 20.00 8.81 -21.76
N ILE A 546 20.56 9.81 -21.09
CA ILE A 546 21.69 9.71 -20.17
C ILE A 546 21.26 10.30 -18.82
N CYS A 547 21.42 9.53 -17.75
CA CYS A 547 21.14 9.93 -16.38
C CYS A 547 22.42 10.09 -15.54
N ASN A 548 22.53 11.19 -14.80
CA ASN A 548 23.62 11.43 -13.84
C ASN A 548 23.07 11.97 -12.51
N THR A 549 23.86 11.91 -11.44
CA THR A 549 23.59 12.70 -10.23
C THR A 549 24.21 14.09 -10.34
N GLU A 550 23.55 15.10 -9.78
CA GLU A 550 24.09 16.45 -9.58
C GLU A 550 23.64 17.02 -8.21
N LYS A 551 24.34 18.04 -7.70
CA LYS A 551 23.99 18.68 -6.42
C LYS A 551 22.71 19.52 -6.58
N LYS A 552 21.81 19.49 -5.60
CA LYS A 552 20.60 20.33 -5.66
C LYS A 552 20.94 21.84 -5.57
N ASN A 553 20.28 22.62 -6.42
CA ASN A 553 19.90 24.00 -6.14
C ASN A 553 18.57 24.03 -5.34
N GLU A 554 18.27 25.18 -4.72
CA GLU A 554 16.97 25.49 -4.14
C GLU A 554 15.92 25.78 -5.23
N GLY A 555 14.71 25.27 -5.05
CA GLY A 555 13.60 25.46 -5.98
C GLY A 555 12.83 24.16 -6.20
N PHE A 556 12.11 24.10 -7.30
CA PHE A 556 11.39 22.93 -7.80
C PHE A 556 11.99 22.46 -9.13
N TYR A 557 11.99 21.15 -9.37
CA TYR A 557 12.35 20.53 -10.65
C TYR A 557 11.15 19.80 -11.24
N ILE A 558 11.04 19.76 -12.57
CA ILE A 558 10.05 18.94 -13.26
C ILE A 558 10.52 17.49 -13.25
N SER A 559 9.64 16.58 -12.82
CA SER A 559 9.95 15.15 -12.78
C SER A 559 9.99 14.57 -14.19
N GLY A 560 10.90 13.62 -14.45
CA GLY A 560 10.83 12.77 -15.63
C GLY A 560 9.81 11.63 -15.50
N SER A 561 9.13 11.48 -14.35
CA SER A 561 8.19 10.37 -14.12
C SER A 561 6.80 10.62 -14.71
N GLU A 562 6.20 11.78 -14.43
CA GLU A 562 4.84 12.16 -14.79
C GLU A 562 4.74 13.68 -14.90
N ASN A 563 3.91 14.19 -15.83
CA ASN A 563 3.82 15.61 -16.18
C ASN A 563 3.30 16.53 -15.05
N ASN A 564 2.71 15.96 -14.00
CA ASN A 564 2.17 16.66 -12.83
C ASN A 564 3.05 16.48 -11.56
N VAL A 565 4.21 15.81 -11.66
CA VAL A 565 5.10 15.57 -10.52
C VAL A 565 6.24 16.58 -10.53
N LEU A 566 6.42 17.28 -9.41
CA LEU A 566 7.57 18.15 -9.16
C LEU A 566 8.44 17.59 -8.03
N ILE A 567 9.74 17.88 -8.06
CA ILE A 567 10.65 17.62 -6.93
C ILE A 567 10.86 18.93 -6.19
N ASN A 568 10.27 19.04 -5.01
CA ASN A 568 10.50 20.16 -4.09
C ASN A 568 11.87 19.99 -3.43
N CYS A 569 12.78 20.93 -3.67
CA CYS A 569 14.12 20.98 -3.09
C CYS A 569 14.38 22.31 -2.33
N MET A 570 13.32 23.04 -1.95
CA MET A 570 13.39 24.27 -1.15
C MET A 570 13.93 24.03 0.27
N GLY A 571 13.62 22.86 0.87
CA GLY A 571 14.15 22.46 2.18
C GLY A 571 15.58 21.92 2.13
N SER A 572 16.09 21.45 3.27
CA SER A 572 17.41 20.79 3.35
C SER A 572 17.47 19.47 2.56
N LYS A 573 16.38 18.68 2.58
CA LYS A 573 16.18 17.47 1.77
C LYS A 573 15.16 17.70 0.66
N CYS A 574 15.29 16.97 -0.44
CA CYS A 574 14.30 16.99 -1.53
C CYS A 574 13.12 16.04 -1.26
N LYS A 575 11.98 16.26 -1.91
CA LYS A 575 10.82 15.35 -1.93
C LYS A 575 10.01 15.50 -3.23
N SER A 576 9.50 14.40 -3.77
CA SER A 576 8.51 14.46 -4.84
C SER A 576 7.15 14.93 -4.32
N ILE A 577 6.41 15.69 -5.12
CA ILE A 577 5.03 16.14 -4.88
C ILE A 577 4.21 16.04 -6.18
N VAL A 578 2.91 15.78 -6.06
CA VAL A 578 1.95 15.83 -7.19
C VAL A 578 1.25 17.19 -7.17
N VAL A 579 1.08 17.81 -8.35
CA VAL A 579 0.55 19.16 -8.52
C VAL A 579 -0.30 19.26 -9.78
N GLU A 580 -1.56 19.69 -9.64
CA GLU A 580 -2.38 20.05 -10.80
C GLU A 580 -2.24 21.52 -11.18
N ASN A 581 -2.39 22.42 -10.21
CA ASN A 581 -2.58 23.86 -10.43
C ASN A 581 -1.75 24.69 -9.41
N GLY A 582 -0.88 25.56 -9.90
CA GLY A 582 -0.06 26.45 -9.07
C GLY A 582 1.18 27.00 -9.79
N ILE A 583 1.91 27.89 -9.11
CA ILE A 583 3.22 28.39 -9.57
C ILE A 583 4.32 28.14 -8.54
N PHE A 584 5.51 27.80 -9.04
CA PHE A 584 6.67 27.34 -8.28
C PHE A 584 7.93 28.05 -8.77
N ARG A 585 8.83 28.41 -7.85
CA ARG A 585 10.20 28.86 -8.16
C ARG A 585 10.99 27.69 -8.74
N SER A 586 11.45 27.78 -9.99
CA SER A 586 12.32 26.75 -10.54
C SER A 586 13.67 26.72 -9.81
N ALA A 587 14.26 25.54 -9.73
CA ALA A 587 15.63 25.35 -9.28
C ALA A 587 16.68 25.58 -10.38
N ALA A 588 16.25 25.80 -11.63
CA ALA A 588 17.09 26.33 -12.68
C ALA A 588 17.24 27.86 -12.57
N SER A 589 18.28 28.41 -13.21
CA SER A 589 18.55 29.85 -13.21
C SER A 589 19.35 30.27 -14.43
N VAL A 590 19.12 31.51 -14.89
CA VAL A 590 19.78 32.06 -16.08
C VAL A 590 20.94 32.97 -15.66
N LYS A 591 22.15 32.66 -16.16
CA LYS A 591 23.36 33.47 -15.88
C LYS A 591 23.49 34.62 -16.88
N THR A 592 23.63 35.83 -16.35
CA THR A 592 23.42 37.11 -17.04
C THR A 592 24.70 37.79 -17.52
N SER A 593 25.75 37.06 -17.90
CA SER A 593 27.03 37.66 -18.33
C SER A 593 27.68 37.05 -19.57
N VAL A 594 27.91 37.91 -20.58
CA VAL A 594 28.83 37.68 -21.70
C VAL A 594 29.90 38.77 -21.64
N LYS A 595 31.15 38.41 -21.34
CA LYS A 595 32.27 39.36 -21.30
C LYS A 595 32.78 39.66 -22.71
N ASN A 596 32.37 40.80 -23.26
CA ASN A 596 33.00 41.38 -24.45
C ASN A 596 34.38 41.95 -24.08
N SER A 597 35.46 41.17 -24.25
CA SER A 597 36.83 41.67 -24.08
C SER A 597 37.80 41.12 -25.14
N SER A 598 37.56 41.45 -26.41
CA SER A 598 38.60 41.39 -27.43
C SER A 598 39.57 42.56 -27.24
N ARG A 599 40.74 42.30 -26.65
CA ARG A 599 41.95 43.11 -26.81
C ARG A 599 43.17 42.34 -26.33
N ASP A 600 44.05 42.05 -27.26
CA ASP A 600 45.26 41.25 -27.05
C ASP A 600 46.29 42.01 -26.22
N LYS A 601 47.03 41.28 -25.37
CA LYS A 601 48.34 41.73 -24.90
C LYS A 601 49.22 40.55 -24.51
N TYR A 602 50.29 40.35 -25.28
CA TYR A 602 51.37 39.42 -24.96
C TYR A 602 52.33 40.02 -23.92
N SER A 603 52.96 39.14 -23.15
CA SER A 603 54.31 39.30 -22.58
C SER A 603 54.89 37.90 -22.34
N GLU A 604 56.15 37.70 -22.70
CA GLU A 604 56.82 36.40 -22.84
C GLU A 604 57.82 36.12 -21.69
N ASP A 605 58.22 34.84 -21.53
CA ASP A 605 59.49 34.33 -20.94
C ASP A 605 59.82 34.67 -19.45
N GLU A 606 60.72 34.02 -18.69
CA GLU A 606 61.58 32.80 -18.70
C GLU A 606 61.86 32.49 -17.19
N ASP A 607 62.29 31.34 -16.64
CA ASP A 607 62.57 29.94 -17.04
C ASP A 607 62.50 29.05 -15.75
N GLY A 608 62.56 27.71 -15.88
CA GLY A 608 63.08 26.80 -14.83
C GLY A 608 62.07 25.81 -14.24
N VAL A 609 62.43 24.51 -14.21
CA VAL A 609 61.54 23.39 -13.81
C VAL A 609 62.09 22.60 -12.62
N GLU A 610 61.22 22.26 -11.65
CA GLU A 610 61.31 21.03 -10.86
C GLU A 610 59.90 20.46 -10.60
N TYR A 611 59.77 19.14 -10.48
CA TYR A 611 58.49 18.41 -10.56
C TYR A 611 57.87 18.07 -9.20
N VAL A 612 56.55 18.24 -9.07
CA VAL A 612 55.68 17.46 -8.16
C VAL A 612 54.38 17.11 -8.88
N GLU A 613 53.98 15.85 -8.88
CA GLU A 613 52.74 15.39 -9.52
C GLU A 613 51.49 15.72 -8.70
N HIS A 614 50.46 16.28 -9.34
CA HIS A 614 49.06 16.06 -8.98
C HIS A 614 48.23 15.97 -10.28
N SER A 615 47.38 14.94 -10.38
CA SER A 615 46.75 14.50 -11.62
C SER A 615 45.32 15.05 -11.82
N GLY A 616 44.84 15.00 -13.07
CA GLY A 616 43.39 15.08 -13.34
C GLY A 616 42.84 16.42 -13.85
N ARG A 617 43.43 16.99 -14.92
CA ARG A 617 42.78 18.09 -15.67
C ARG A 617 42.95 17.97 -17.18
N GLY A 618 42.14 17.12 -17.80
CA GLY A 618 41.75 17.30 -19.20
C GLY A 618 40.30 17.80 -19.25
N SER A 619 39.84 18.57 -20.23
CA SER A 619 40.46 19.27 -21.36
C SER A 619 39.29 19.73 -22.21
N ASP A 620 38.59 20.77 -21.75
CA ASP A 620 37.59 21.45 -22.58
C ASP A 620 38.31 22.13 -23.75
N GLU A 621 38.02 21.72 -24.99
CA GLU A 621 37.64 22.67 -26.02
C GLU A 621 36.97 22.02 -27.25
N ARG A 622 35.83 22.63 -27.63
CA ARG A 622 35.22 22.69 -28.97
C ARG A 622 34.99 21.39 -29.77
N ASN A 623 33.71 21.14 -30.04
CA ASN A 623 33.27 21.27 -31.43
C ASN A 623 31.90 21.97 -31.50
N GLU A 624 31.78 23.06 -32.26
CA GLU A 624 30.48 23.64 -32.60
C GLU A 624 29.92 22.89 -33.81
N LEU A 625 28.83 22.13 -33.66
CA LEU A 625 27.90 21.84 -34.76
C LEU A 625 26.59 21.20 -34.29
N ASP A 626 25.67 22.02 -33.77
CA ASP A 626 24.23 21.81 -34.09
C ASP A 626 23.44 23.12 -34.06
N LYS A 627 23.79 24.02 -34.98
CA LYS A 627 23.14 25.33 -35.15
C LYS A 627 21.95 25.24 -36.11
N GLN A 628 20.80 24.75 -35.64
CA GLN A 628 19.56 24.95 -36.40
C GLN A 628 18.27 25.19 -35.59
N SER A 629 18.10 24.67 -34.36
CA SER A 629 16.92 25.01 -33.53
C SER A 629 17.09 26.25 -32.66
N ASN A 630 18.32 26.61 -32.25
CA ASN A 630 18.59 27.68 -31.27
C ASN A 630 18.75 29.10 -31.84
N VAL A 631 18.28 29.35 -33.07
CA VAL A 631 18.35 30.71 -33.68
C VAL A 631 17.38 31.69 -33.00
N MET A 632 16.19 31.23 -32.61
CA MET A 632 15.20 32.05 -31.90
C MET A 632 15.68 32.43 -30.49
N LEU A 633 16.29 31.47 -29.78
CA LEU A 633 16.79 31.65 -28.40
C LEU A 633 17.86 32.75 -28.29
N ARG A 634 18.82 32.82 -29.24
CA ARG A 634 19.83 33.91 -29.25
C ARG A 634 19.25 35.29 -29.58
N ILE A 635 18.02 35.37 -30.08
CA ILE A 635 17.32 36.63 -30.33
C ILE A 635 16.54 37.05 -29.06
N SER A 636 15.89 36.11 -28.35
CA SER A 636 15.22 36.39 -27.07
C SER A 636 16.22 36.70 -25.94
N GLU A 637 17.35 36.00 -25.87
CA GLU A 637 18.49 36.35 -24.99
C GLU A 637 18.88 37.82 -25.16
N LYS A 638 19.03 38.29 -26.41
CA LYS A 638 19.44 39.66 -26.71
C LYS A 638 18.42 40.71 -26.26
N ASN A 639 17.14 40.35 -26.23
CA ASN A 639 16.06 41.19 -25.72
C ASN A 639 16.02 41.24 -24.18
N LEU A 640 16.38 40.16 -23.49
CA LEU A 640 16.63 40.15 -22.05
C LEU A 640 17.86 41.01 -21.68
N PHE A 641 18.99 40.78 -22.36
CA PHE A 641 20.25 41.53 -22.14
C PHE A 641 20.10 43.04 -22.33
N SER A 642 19.18 43.48 -23.20
CA SER A 642 18.96 44.91 -23.49
C SER A 642 18.11 45.65 -22.45
N ARG A 643 17.56 44.95 -21.43
CA ARG A 643 16.56 45.50 -20.49
C ARG A 643 16.95 45.45 -19.01
N ALA A 644 17.92 44.60 -18.63
CA ALA A 644 18.40 44.52 -17.25
C ALA A 644 19.36 45.68 -16.85
N THR A 645 19.77 46.55 -17.77
CA THR A 645 20.83 47.55 -17.54
C THR A 645 20.30 48.86 -16.92
N SER A 646 19.86 48.80 -15.67
CA SER A 646 19.62 49.99 -14.82
C SER A 646 19.96 49.67 -13.36
N LYS A 647 21.05 50.28 -12.86
CA LYS A 647 21.62 50.15 -11.49
C LYS A 647 22.16 48.77 -11.10
N ASN A 648 23.48 48.64 -11.15
CA ASN A 648 24.37 47.78 -10.36
C ASN A 648 23.72 46.68 -9.48
N SER A 649 23.37 45.55 -10.07
CA SER A 649 23.31 44.26 -9.36
C SER A 649 23.83 43.15 -10.26
N GLU A 650 24.66 42.26 -9.72
CA GLU A 650 25.07 41.01 -10.39
C GLU A 650 23.96 39.97 -10.19
N GLY A 651 22.78 40.26 -10.74
CA GLY A 651 21.56 39.49 -10.54
C GLY A 651 21.51 38.22 -11.40
N VAL A 652 21.48 37.06 -10.74
CA VAL A 652 20.98 35.81 -11.33
C VAL A 652 19.45 35.83 -11.28
N VAL A 653 18.80 35.50 -12.39
CA VAL A 653 17.32 35.47 -12.48
C VAL A 653 16.86 34.02 -12.37
N SER A 654 15.88 33.76 -11.49
CA SER A 654 15.20 32.47 -11.38
C SER A 654 14.17 32.30 -12.51
N THR A 655 14.04 31.08 -13.03
CA THR A 655 12.88 30.68 -13.83
C THR A 655 11.72 30.26 -12.93
N LEU A 656 10.53 30.09 -13.50
CA LEU A 656 9.31 29.67 -12.80
C LEU A 656 8.71 28.45 -13.50
N ILE A 657 8.04 27.59 -12.74
CA ILE A 657 7.26 26.46 -13.24
C ILE A 657 5.79 26.76 -12.97
N ILE A 658 4.95 26.70 -14.00
CA ILE A 658 3.48 26.74 -13.85
C ILE A 658 2.93 25.35 -14.10
N CYS A 659 2.11 24.89 -13.17
CA CYS A 659 1.26 23.72 -13.33
C CYS A 659 -0.17 24.17 -13.63
N SER A 660 -0.81 23.55 -14.62
CA SER A 660 -2.22 23.75 -14.91
C SER A 660 -2.82 22.47 -15.47
N GLY A 661 -3.93 22.00 -14.88
CA GLY A 661 -4.68 20.84 -15.38
C GLY A 661 -3.86 19.55 -15.51
N ASN A 662 -3.06 19.19 -14.50
CA ASN A 662 -2.13 18.04 -14.51
C ASN A 662 -0.96 18.14 -15.51
N VAL A 663 -0.57 19.35 -15.96
CA VAL A 663 0.66 19.56 -16.74
C VAL A 663 1.47 20.70 -16.16
N CYS A 664 2.69 20.40 -15.72
CA CYS A 664 3.69 21.35 -15.23
C CYS A 664 4.73 21.66 -16.31
N ASN A 665 4.92 22.94 -16.64
CA ASN A 665 5.90 23.42 -17.61
C ASN A 665 6.79 24.50 -17.00
N GLU A 666 8.08 24.50 -17.35
CA GLU A 666 9.00 25.58 -16.99
C GLU A 666 8.89 26.71 -18.02
N LEU A 667 8.68 27.93 -17.54
CA LEU A 667 8.37 29.07 -18.39
C LEU A 667 9.57 29.49 -19.24
N THR A 668 9.31 29.71 -20.53
CA THR A 668 10.27 30.35 -21.43
C THR A 668 10.55 31.80 -21.03
N ALA A 669 11.63 32.35 -21.57
CA ALA A 669 11.98 33.75 -21.44
C ALA A 669 10.87 34.72 -21.92
N GLU A 670 9.96 34.30 -22.78
CA GLU A 670 8.84 35.12 -23.27
C GLU A 670 7.66 35.10 -22.31
N GLU A 671 7.24 33.91 -21.86
CA GLU A 671 6.16 33.73 -20.88
C GLU A 671 6.52 34.39 -19.53
N LEU A 672 7.78 34.29 -19.11
CA LEU A 672 8.30 34.92 -17.90
C LEU A 672 8.24 36.47 -17.93
N ASN A 673 8.10 37.10 -19.11
CA ASN A 673 7.87 38.56 -19.19
C ASN A 673 6.40 38.95 -18.96
N ASN A 674 5.46 38.03 -19.20
CA ASN A 674 4.03 38.27 -18.99
C ASN A 674 3.63 38.17 -17.51
N ILE A 675 4.49 37.61 -16.65
CA ILE A 675 4.28 37.58 -15.20
C ILE A 675 4.52 39.00 -14.62
N PRO A 676 3.56 39.61 -13.89
CA PRO A 676 3.74 40.95 -13.33
C PRO A 676 4.88 41.04 -12.29
N VAL A 677 5.53 42.20 -12.22
CA VAL A 677 6.52 42.54 -11.19
C VAL A 677 5.89 43.45 -10.15
N CYS A 678 6.14 43.17 -8.87
CA CYS A 678 5.66 43.96 -7.75
C CYS A 678 6.81 44.44 -6.86
N THR A 679 6.68 45.65 -6.34
CA THR A 679 7.43 46.11 -5.16
C THR A 679 6.60 45.80 -3.90
N TYR A 680 7.22 45.12 -2.93
CA TYR A 680 6.61 44.76 -1.65
C TYR A 680 7.14 45.62 -0.50
N ASN A 681 6.24 46.11 0.34
CA ASN A 681 6.55 46.75 1.61
C ASN A 681 5.48 46.41 2.66
N SER A 682 5.85 45.63 3.69
CA SER A 682 5.04 45.40 4.89
C SER A 682 3.60 44.90 4.60
N ASP A 683 3.48 43.82 3.82
CA ASP A 683 2.21 43.22 3.32
C ASP A 683 1.38 44.12 2.37
N ILE A 684 1.98 45.19 1.84
CA ILE A 684 1.44 45.96 0.71
C ILE A 684 2.33 45.74 -0.51
N CYS A 685 1.72 45.32 -1.62
CA CYS A 685 2.32 45.25 -2.94
C CYS A 685 1.80 46.38 -3.83
N TYR A 686 2.66 46.83 -4.74
CA TYR A 686 2.32 47.73 -5.84
C TYR A 686 2.95 47.20 -7.13
N LEU A 687 2.25 47.34 -8.26
CA LEU A 687 2.80 46.97 -9.57
C LEU A 687 3.94 47.91 -9.97
N ASP A 688 5.05 47.34 -10.44
CA ASP A 688 6.22 48.07 -10.94
C ASP A 688 6.27 48.02 -12.48
N ASN A 689 5.50 48.92 -13.09
CA ASN A 689 5.44 49.11 -14.54
C ASN A 689 6.62 49.94 -15.11
N SER A 690 7.63 50.31 -14.30
CA SER A 690 8.70 51.24 -14.72
C SER A 690 9.41 50.82 -16.01
N ASN A 691 9.66 49.51 -16.16
CA ASN A 691 10.35 48.90 -17.30
C ASN A 691 9.51 48.82 -18.60
N TYR A 692 8.17 49.00 -18.54
CA TYR A 692 7.31 48.94 -19.72
C TYR A 692 7.28 50.24 -20.54
N SER A 693 7.71 51.36 -19.95
CA SER A 693 7.56 52.72 -20.52
C SER A 693 8.39 53.03 -21.79
N VAL A 694 9.28 52.14 -22.24
CA VAL A 694 10.36 52.46 -23.22
C VAL A 694 10.20 51.75 -24.58
N THR A 695 9.21 50.87 -24.78
CA THR A 695 8.96 50.25 -26.10
C THR A 695 7.49 50.29 -26.53
N SER A 696 7.28 50.52 -27.82
CA SER A 696 6.00 50.92 -28.45
C SER A 696 4.89 49.86 -28.54
N ASN A 697 4.92 48.82 -27.70
CA ASN A 697 3.83 47.85 -27.57
C ASN A 697 3.02 48.16 -26.31
N THR A 698 2.07 49.09 -26.44
CA THR A 698 1.17 49.57 -25.37
C THR A 698 0.19 48.53 -24.81
N ASN A 699 0.26 47.28 -25.27
CA ASN A 699 -0.79 46.27 -25.06
C ASN A 699 -0.52 45.33 -23.88
N ASN A 700 0.69 45.38 -23.27
CA ASN A 700 1.12 44.48 -22.19
C ASN A 700 1.32 45.20 -20.84
N ILE A 701 0.77 46.41 -20.66
CA ILE A 701 0.79 47.09 -19.37
C ILE A 701 -0.26 46.44 -18.46
N ILE A 702 0.19 45.72 -17.43
CA ILE A 702 -0.69 45.14 -16.41
C ILE A 702 -1.08 46.26 -15.44
N THR A 703 -2.37 46.61 -15.42
CA THR A 703 -2.90 47.69 -14.57
C THR A 703 -3.34 47.22 -13.19
N SER A 704 -3.70 45.94 -13.06
CA SER A 704 -4.05 45.32 -11.78
C SER A 704 -3.78 43.81 -11.78
N VAL A 705 -3.57 43.25 -10.60
CA VAL A 705 -3.54 41.81 -10.32
C VAL A 705 -4.64 41.54 -9.29
N VAL A 706 -5.55 40.61 -9.59
CA VAL A 706 -6.73 40.35 -8.75
C VAL A 706 -6.39 39.47 -7.56
N ALA A 707 -7.23 39.49 -6.52
CA ALA A 707 -7.09 38.56 -5.40
C ALA A 707 -7.11 37.10 -5.89
N GLY A 708 -6.26 36.25 -5.32
CA GLY A 708 -6.07 34.85 -5.72
C GLY A 708 -5.04 34.63 -6.83
N ASP A 709 -4.60 35.70 -7.48
CA ASP A 709 -3.50 35.72 -8.46
C ASP A 709 -2.17 36.13 -7.79
N TYR A 710 -1.11 36.32 -8.56
CA TYR A 710 0.24 36.57 -8.03
C TYR A 710 1.08 37.53 -8.88
N CYS A 711 2.14 38.04 -8.27
CA CYS A 711 3.24 38.74 -8.95
C CYS A 711 4.57 38.34 -8.30
N THR A 712 5.70 38.76 -8.87
CA THR A 712 7.03 38.43 -8.32
C THR A 712 7.87 39.67 -8.03
N ASP A 713 9.00 39.49 -7.36
CA ASP A 713 10.05 40.49 -7.36
C ASP A 713 10.79 40.53 -8.73
N SER A 714 11.65 41.53 -8.92
CA SER A 714 12.42 41.73 -10.16
C SER A 714 13.44 40.61 -10.49
N SER A 715 13.92 39.85 -9.50
CA SER A 715 14.79 38.67 -9.72
C SER A 715 14.03 37.38 -10.03
N ARG A 716 12.68 37.43 -9.98
CA ARG A 716 11.76 36.29 -10.12
C ARG A 716 11.99 35.18 -9.06
N SER A 717 12.67 35.49 -7.95
CA SER A 717 12.99 34.52 -6.89
C SER A 717 11.96 34.50 -5.77
N THR A 718 11.23 35.59 -5.56
CA THR A 718 10.17 35.75 -4.57
C THR A 718 8.80 35.84 -5.26
N LEU A 719 7.86 35.00 -4.82
CA LEU A 719 6.44 35.11 -5.18
C LEU A 719 5.69 35.97 -4.16
N TYR A 720 4.74 36.76 -4.63
CA TYR A 720 3.77 37.51 -3.82
C TYR A 720 2.36 37.07 -4.20
N PHE A 721 1.60 36.57 -3.23
CA PHE A 721 0.20 36.17 -3.42
C PHE A 721 -0.72 37.34 -3.13
N ALA A 722 -1.64 37.65 -4.05
CA ALA A 722 -2.60 38.74 -3.91
C ALA A 722 -3.77 38.32 -3.01
N THR A 723 -3.90 38.95 -1.84
CA THR A 723 -5.03 38.74 -0.92
C THR A 723 -6.19 39.70 -1.20
N GLU A 724 -5.87 40.86 -1.75
CA GLU A 724 -6.80 41.84 -2.32
C GLU A 724 -6.25 42.29 -3.69
N THR A 725 -6.94 43.15 -4.42
CA THR A 725 -6.44 43.64 -5.72
C THR A 725 -5.18 44.50 -5.55
N ILE A 726 -4.12 44.14 -6.27
CA ILE A 726 -2.88 44.92 -6.39
C ILE A 726 -3.02 45.86 -7.59
N VAL A 727 -2.60 47.11 -7.44
CA VAL A 727 -2.66 48.17 -8.47
C VAL A 727 -1.33 48.92 -8.56
N GLU A 728 -1.19 49.83 -9.53
CA GLU A 728 -0.03 50.72 -9.61
C GLU A 728 -0.01 51.76 -8.48
N TYR A 729 1.19 52.13 -8.00
CA TYR A 729 1.38 53.07 -6.90
C TYR A 729 0.69 54.43 -7.09
N ASN A 730 0.57 54.90 -8.34
CA ASN A 730 -0.02 56.20 -8.68
C ASN A 730 -1.55 56.26 -8.46
N ASP A 731 -2.27 55.15 -8.66
CA ASP A 731 -3.74 55.12 -8.55
C ASP A 731 -4.22 55.12 -7.10
N VAL A 732 -3.39 54.64 -6.16
CA VAL A 732 -3.66 54.66 -4.72
C VAL A 732 -3.84 56.09 -4.18
N ILE A 733 -3.23 57.09 -4.82
CA ILE A 733 -3.37 58.51 -4.49
C ILE A 733 -4.65 59.11 -5.09
N SER A 734 -5.20 58.50 -6.14
CA SER A 734 -6.31 59.03 -6.95
C SER A 734 -7.72 58.67 -6.42
N GLY A 735 -7.81 57.94 -5.30
CA GLY A 735 -9.06 57.79 -4.53
C GLY A 735 -10.06 56.74 -5.03
N VAL A 736 -9.71 55.91 -6.02
CA VAL A 736 -10.61 54.89 -6.59
C VAL A 736 -10.50 53.56 -5.82
N LEU A 737 -10.89 53.56 -4.55
CA LEU A 737 -11.18 52.35 -3.76
C LEU A 737 -12.50 52.52 -3.02
N SER A 738 -13.58 52.06 -3.64
CA SER A 738 -14.93 52.21 -3.12
C SER A 738 -15.24 51.24 -1.97
N THR A 739 -15.49 51.81 -0.79
CA THR A 739 -16.38 51.24 0.25
C THR A 739 -16.06 49.82 0.75
N SER A 740 -15.02 49.65 1.58
CA SER A 740 -15.25 49.43 3.03
C SER A 740 -13.94 49.26 3.84
N LYS A 741 -13.96 49.78 5.09
CA LYS A 741 -13.06 49.49 6.23
C LYS A 741 -11.61 49.05 5.92
N THR A 742 -10.74 50.03 5.67
CA THR A 742 -9.29 50.04 6.02
C THR A 742 -8.62 48.67 6.23
N SER A 743 -8.40 47.93 5.15
CA SER A 743 -7.36 46.91 5.09
C SER A 743 -6.08 47.58 4.63
N THR A 744 -4.97 47.39 5.35
CA THR A 744 -3.65 47.93 4.97
C THR A 744 -2.74 46.81 4.47
N LYS A 745 -3.32 45.75 3.87
CA LYS A 745 -2.61 44.58 3.35
C LYS A 745 -3.33 44.03 2.12
N ASN A 746 -2.70 44.10 0.95
CA ASN A 746 -3.26 43.54 -0.30
C ASN A 746 -2.49 42.33 -0.84
N CYS A 747 -1.34 41.99 -0.24
CA CYS A 747 -0.58 40.81 -0.61
C CYS A 747 0.17 40.19 0.58
N ILE A 748 0.71 39.00 0.38
CA ILE A 748 1.68 38.38 1.29
C ILE A 748 2.91 37.90 0.53
N LYS A 749 4.09 37.96 1.17
CA LYS A 749 5.30 37.32 0.64
C LYS A 749 5.23 35.80 0.87
N ALA A 750 5.30 35.01 -0.20
CA ALA A 750 5.34 33.56 -0.12
C ALA A 750 6.60 33.10 0.66
N SER A 751 6.38 32.42 1.79
CA SER A 751 7.43 32.15 2.79
C SER A 751 7.00 31.07 3.77
N SER A 752 7.97 30.36 4.36
CA SER A 752 7.76 29.18 5.20
C SER A 752 6.97 29.42 6.50
N GLN A 753 6.82 30.67 6.94
CA GLN A 753 5.90 31.04 8.03
C GLN A 753 4.41 30.75 7.71
N TYR A 754 4.06 30.59 6.42
CA TYR A 754 2.70 30.36 5.94
C TYR A 754 2.42 28.91 5.50
N ALA A 755 3.40 28.00 5.60
CA ALA A 755 3.30 26.63 5.08
C ALA A 755 2.07 25.83 5.58
N SER A 756 1.58 26.16 6.79
CA SER A 756 0.38 25.56 7.42
C SER A 756 -0.91 26.38 7.24
N ASN A 757 -0.86 27.50 6.53
CA ASN A 757 -2.01 28.37 6.29
C ASN A 757 -2.77 27.97 5.01
N LEU A 758 -4.09 28.17 5.07
CA LEU A 758 -5.01 28.03 3.95
C LEU A 758 -5.68 29.38 3.71
N PHE A 759 -5.27 30.05 2.64
CA PHE A 759 -5.84 31.34 2.22
C PHE A 759 -7.03 31.08 1.30
N THR A 760 -8.12 31.81 1.48
CA THR A 760 -9.38 31.57 0.74
C THR A 760 -9.77 32.79 -0.06
N VAL A 761 -9.92 32.66 -1.38
CA VAL A 761 -10.37 33.73 -2.27
C VAL A 761 -11.58 33.23 -3.06
N GLY A 762 -12.76 33.76 -2.69
CA GLY A 762 -14.04 33.24 -3.18
C GLY A 762 -14.18 31.75 -2.83
N ASN A 763 -14.36 30.93 -3.86
CA ASN A 763 -14.47 29.47 -3.76
C ASN A 763 -13.12 28.73 -3.66
N ASN A 764 -12.01 29.38 -4.04
CA ASN A 764 -10.71 28.74 -4.14
C ASN A 764 -9.94 28.80 -2.81
N ILE A 765 -9.25 27.70 -2.50
CA ILE A 765 -8.34 27.58 -1.36
C ILE A 765 -6.90 27.52 -1.91
N TYR A 766 -5.98 28.24 -1.29
CA TYR A 766 -4.57 28.31 -1.68
C TYR A 766 -3.67 28.01 -0.48
N GLN A 767 -2.65 27.19 -0.72
CA GLN A 767 -1.50 27.01 0.16
C GLN A 767 -0.35 27.88 -0.36
N VAL A 768 0.22 28.70 0.51
CA VAL A 768 1.29 29.65 0.18
C VAL A 768 2.47 29.36 1.11
N ASP A 769 3.65 29.13 0.55
CA ASP A 769 4.83 28.65 1.26
C ASP A 769 6.09 29.18 0.53
N GLU A 770 7.29 28.88 1.03
CA GLU A 770 8.52 29.38 0.44
C GLU A 770 8.73 28.84 -0.98
N GLY A 771 8.73 29.75 -1.96
CA GLY A 771 8.92 29.42 -3.36
C GLY A 771 7.71 28.82 -4.07
N PHE A 772 6.51 28.73 -3.47
CA PHE A 772 5.31 28.30 -4.23
C PHE A 772 3.97 28.88 -3.76
N ILE A 773 3.01 28.86 -4.69
CA ILE A 773 1.57 29.12 -4.48
C ILE A 773 0.83 27.95 -5.15
N LYS A 774 0.23 27.05 -4.36
CA LYS A 774 -0.53 25.88 -4.84
C LYS A 774 -2.02 26.06 -4.56
N GLN A 775 -2.89 25.77 -5.53
CA GLN A 775 -4.31 25.63 -5.23
C GLN A 775 -4.57 24.32 -4.48
N VAL A 776 -5.52 24.31 -3.54
CA VAL A 776 -6.02 23.10 -2.89
C VAL A 776 -7.37 22.75 -3.52
N TYR A 777 -7.48 21.51 -3.96
CA TYR A 777 -8.63 20.90 -4.65
C TYR A 777 -8.86 19.44 -4.21
N GLU A 778 -7.96 18.91 -3.38
CA GLU A 778 -8.00 17.55 -2.80
C GLU A 778 -9.39 17.24 -2.20
N SER A 779 -9.97 16.08 -2.53
CA SER A 779 -11.37 15.78 -2.24
C SER A 779 -11.65 15.73 -0.73
N GLY A 780 -12.56 16.57 -0.24
CA GLY A 780 -12.88 16.63 1.19
C GLY A 780 -13.75 17.81 1.62
N TYR A 781 -14.08 17.84 2.91
CA TYR A 781 -14.73 18.96 3.58
C TYR A 781 -13.74 19.70 4.49
N TYR A 782 -13.59 21.01 4.26
CA TYR A 782 -12.60 21.86 4.94
C TYR A 782 -13.31 22.95 5.75
N PHE A 783 -13.20 22.90 7.08
CA PHE A 783 -13.60 23.98 7.97
C PHE A 783 -12.43 24.97 8.09
N ILE A 784 -12.50 26.13 7.44
CA ILE A 784 -11.39 27.10 7.40
C ILE A 784 -11.79 28.38 8.14
N ASN A 785 -10.97 28.80 9.09
CA ASN A 785 -11.11 30.10 9.74
C ASN A 785 -10.48 31.19 8.85
N ILE A 786 -11.30 31.84 8.02
CA ILE A 786 -10.86 32.80 6.99
C ILE A 786 -10.17 34.04 7.57
N LYS A 787 -10.35 34.33 8.87
CA LYS A 787 -9.66 35.43 9.56
C LYS A 787 -8.26 35.06 10.06
N LYS A 788 -8.02 33.77 10.32
CA LYS A 788 -6.70 33.23 10.69
C LYS A 788 -5.95 32.62 9.49
N ASN A 789 -6.65 32.34 8.39
CA ASN A 789 -6.19 31.50 7.29
C ASN A 789 -5.71 30.12 7.78
N THR A 790 -6.47 29.48 8.67
CA THR A 790 -6.12 28.17 9.27
C THR A 790 -7.28 27.18 9.16
N LEU A 791 -6.98 25.93 8.83
CA LEU A 791 -7.89 24.80 9.04
C LEU A 791 -8.28 24.71 10.53
N VAL A 792 -9.53 24.38 10.82
CA VAL A 792 -10.01 24.08 12.18
C VAL A 792 -9.71 22.62 12.49
N TYR A 793 -8.94 22.37 13.54
CA TYR A 793 -8.58 21.02 14.01
C TYR A 793 -8.72 20.86 15.54
N GLY A 794 -9.25 21.88 16.24
CA GLY A 794 -9.35 21.88 17.70
C GLY A 794 -10.30 20.82 18.25
N THR A 795 -10.03 20.39 19.48
CA THR A 795 -10.91 19.46 20.22
C THR A 795 -12.21 20.14 20.68
N GLU A 796 -12.28 21.48 20.67
CA GLU A 796 -13.38 22.29 21.20
C GLU A 796 -14.38 22.75 20.13
N ILE A 797 -15.67 22.46 20.35
CA ILE A 797 -16.73 22.69 19.35
C ILE A 797 -17.00 24.18 19.05
N LYS A 798 -16.55 25.07 19.95
CA LYS A 798 -16.62 26.53 19.79
C LYS A 798 -15.78 27.06 18.62
N GLU A 799 -14.80 26.29 18.14
CA GLU A 799 -13.97 26.68 16.99
C GLU A 799 -14.75 26.51 15.68
N TYR A 800 -15.38 25.36 15.48
CA TYR A 800 -16.22 25.06 14.30
C TYR A 800 -17.45 25.99 14.21
N ASN A 801 -17.95 26.48 15.34
CA ASN A 801 -19.05 27.45 15.42
C ASN A 801 -18.58 28.92 15.45
N ASN A 802 -17.31 29.21 15.14
CA ASN A 802 -16.83 30.58 15.09
C ASN A 802 -17.36 31.30 13.84
N SER A 803 -17.82 32.55 13.96
CA SER A 803 -18.40 33.34 12.85
C SER A 803 -17.43 33.68 11.71
N ASN A 804 -16.14 33.35 11.85
CA ASN A 804 -15.13 33.48 10.80
C ASN A 804 -14.76 32.11 10.20
N VAL A 805 -15.51 31.03 10.48
CA VAL A 805 -15.30 29.71 9.89
C VAL A 805 -16.33 29.46 8.79
N LEU A 806 -15.84 29.15 7.60
CA LEU A 806 -16.64 28.69 6.48
C LEU A 806 -16.34 27.20 6.22
N LEU A 807 -17.36 26.49 5.75
CA LEU A 807 -17.24 25.12 5.27
C LEU A 807 -17.04 25.14 3.75
N TYR A 808 -15.93 24.61 3.27
CA TYR A 808 -15.68 24.36 1.86
C TYR A 808 -15.88 22.86 1.56
N LYS A 809 -16.42 22.55 0.38
CA LYS A 809 -16.38 21.21 -0.21
C LYS A 809 -15.46 21.26 -1.42
N CYS A 810 -14.48 20.36 -1.48
CA CYS A 810 -13.63 20.15 -2.64
C CYS A 810 -13.90 18.76 -3.24
N ASP A 811 -13.92 18.66 -4.57
CA ASP A 811 -14.33 17.43 -5.28
C ASP A 811 -13.18 16.66 -5.95
N GLY A 812 -11.97 17.22 -5.97
CA GLY A 812 -10.81 16.69 -6.69
C GLY A 812 -10.39 17.56 -7.87
N ALA A 813 -11.28 18.43 -8.38
CA ALA A 813 -10.98 19.37 -9.47
C ALA A 813 -11.27 20.83 -9.07
N SER A 814 -12.21 21.05 -8.16
CA SER A 814 -12.64 22.37 -7.70
C SER A 814 -12.99 22.37 -6.21
N CYS A 815 -13.08 23.56 -5.63
CA CYS A 815 -13.68 23.78 -4.32
C CYS A 815 -14.85 24.76 -4.43
N ARG A 816 -15.76 24.71 -3.45
CA ARG A 816 -16.83 25.69 -3.29
C ARG A 816 -17.18 25.91 -1.82
N ILE A 817 -17.59 27.12 -1.47
CA ILE A 817 -18.25 27.39 -0.18
C ILE A 817 -19.57 26.61 -0.14
N MET A 818 -19.87 26.03 1.02
CA MET A 818 -21.12 25.30 1.27
C MET A 818 -22.04 26.13 2.16
N ASP A 819 -23.26 26.37 1.68
CA ASP A 819 -24.35 26.89 2.49
C ASP A 819 -24.73 25.93 3.63
N LYS A 820 -25.30 26.48 4.70
CA LYS A 820 -25.85 25.70 5.82
C LYS A 820 -26.96 24.77 5.31
N PRO A 821 -26.93 23.46 5.63
CA PRO A 821 -27.86 22.50 5.03
C PRO A 821 -29.27 22.60 5.63
N THR A 822 -30.27 22.33 4.78
CA THR A 822 -31.71 22.40 5.12
C THR A 822 -32.23 21.28 6.03
N SER A 823 -31.38 20.32 6.39
CA SER A 823 -31.70 19.20 7.29
C SER A 823 -30.45 18.81 8.07
N ASN A 824 -30.62 18.06 9.17
CA ASN A 824 -29.50 17.61 9.99
C ASN A 824 -28.52 16.83 9.12
N THR A 825 -27.24 17.25 9.15
CA THR A 825 -26.23 16.74 8.24
C THR A 825 -24.96 16.41 9.00
N PHE A 826 -24.45 15.22 8.76
CA PHE A 826 -23.24 14.68 9.35
C PHE A 826 -22.12 14.87 8.33
N TYR A 827 -21.02 15.50 8.74
CA TYR A 827 -19.83 15.68 7.92
C TYR A 827 -18.67 14.93 8.54
N THR A 828 -17.82 14.34 7.71
CA THR A 828 -16.44 14.02 8.09
C THR A 828 -15.53 15.01 7.37
N ASP A 829 -14.80 15.79 8.15
CA ASP A 829 -13.85 16.76 7.63
C ASP A 829 -12.51 16.11 7.25
N VAL A 830 -11.60 16.89 6.65
CA VAL A 830 -10.24 16.42 6.34
C VAL A 830 -9.38 16.12 7.59
N THR A 831 -9.81 16.48 8.80
CA THR A 831 -9.19 16.02 10.06
C THR A 831 -9.70 14.65 10.50
N LYS A 832 -10.61 14.04 9.72
CA LYS A 832 -11.23 12.72 9.92
C LYS A 832 -12.09 12.64 11.19
N ARG A 833 -12.94 13.65 11.41
CA ARG A 833 -13.81 13.77 12.57
C ARG A 833 -15.28 13.89 12.18
N ILE A 834 -16.19 13.17 12.85
CA ILE A 834 -17.63 13.31 12.55
C ILE A 834 -18.22 14.51 13.31
N ILE A 835 -18.80 15.44 12.54
CA ILE A 835 -19.39 16.69 13.00
C ILE A 835 -20.86 16.71 12.54
N LYS A 836 -21.81 16.76 13.48
CA LYS A 836 -23.24 16.91 13.18
C LYS A 836 -23.62 18.38 13.17
N TYR A 837 -24.14 18.87 12.05
CA TYR A 837 -24.91 20.09 12.00
C TYR A 837 -26.38 19.80 12.37
N THR A 838 -26.93 20.56 13.33
CA THR A 838 -28.35 20.52 13.71
C THR A 838 -29.05 21.80 13.25
N VAL A 839 -30.15 21.67 12.49
CA VAL A 839 -30.90 22.84 11.95
C VAL A 839 -31.55 23.65 13.07
N GLU A 840 -32.15 22.98 14.06
CA GLU A 840 -32.86 23.59 15.19
C GLU A 840 -31.97 24.48 16.06
N ASP A 841 -30.69 24.10 16.21
CA ASP A 841 -29.70 24.85 16.98
C ASP A 841 -28.93 25.91 16.16
N ASP A 842 -29.01 25.86 14.82
CA ASP A 842 -28.15 26.59 13.87
C ASP A 842 -26.63 26.31 14.03
N LYS A 843 -26.25 25.14 14.58
CA LYS A 843 -24.90 24.85 15.10
C LYS A 843 -24.35 23.49 14.73
N TYR A 844 -23.02 23.41 14.73
CA TYR A 844 -22.24 22.17 14.69
C TYR A 844 -22.03 21.59 16.09
N THR A 845 -22.05 20.26 16.19
CA THR A 845 -21.87 19.46 17.41
C THR A 845 -20.96 18.26 17.15
N PHE A 846 -20.21 17.79 18.15
CA PHE A 846 -19.53 16.51 18.06
C PHE A 846 -20.45 15.40 18.56
N ILE A 847 -20.49 14.30 17.81
CA ILE A 847 -21.36 13.15 18.07
C ILE A 847 -20.75 12.24 19.14
N ASN A 848 -19.43 12.06 19.09
CA ASN A 848 -18.69 11.17 19.98
C ASN A 848 -17.58 11.91 20.74
N LYS A 849 -17.18 11.34 21.89
CA LYS A 849 -15.95 11.75 22.62
C LYS A 849 -14.66 11.17 22.01
N LYS A 850 -14.79 10.16 21.15
CA LYS A 850 -13.72 9.51 20.36
C LYS A 850 -14.34 8.98 19.07
N GLU A 851 -13.72 9.22 17.92
CA GLU A 851 -14.25 8.78 16.64
C GLU A 851 -14.33 7.24 16.55
N ASN A 852 -15.46 6.71 16.08
CA ASN A 852 -15.64 5.28 15.86
C ASN A 852 -15.06 4.91 14.49
N ILE A 853 -13.93 4.21 14.48
CA ILE A 853 -13.26 3.76 13.26
C ILE A 853 -13.78 2.37 12.88
N CYS A 854 -14.04 2.12 11.60
CA CYS A 854 -14.47 0.82 11.10
C CYS A 854 -13.70 0.40 9.84
N MET A 855 -13.71 -0.91 9.59
CA MET A 855 -13.41 -1.47 8.27
C MET A 855 -14.73 -1.59 7.50
N PHE A 856 -14.74 -1.28 6.21
CA PHE A 856 -15.88 -1.45 5.31
C PHE A 856 -15.46 -2.33 4.13
N ASP A 857 -16.27 -3.35 3.81
CA ASP A 857 -16.11 -4.21 2.64
C ASP A 857 -17.48 -4.76 2.22
N SER A 858 -17.73 -4.84 0.92
CA SER A 858 -18.86 -5.56 0.33
C SER A 858 -20.23 -5.24 0.95
N ASN A 859 -20.50 -3.96 1.18
CA ASN A 859 -21.73 -3.42 1.83
C ASN A 859 -21.95 -3.92 3.27
N THR A 860 -20.86 -4.27 3.96
CA THR A 860 -20.80 -4.56 5.39
C THR A 860 -19.74 -3.71 6.07
N CYS A 861 -19.84 -3.53 7.39
CA CYS A 861 -18.79 -2.90 8.17
C CYS A 861 -18.57 -3.55 9.53
N THR A 862 -17.33 -3.43 10.01
CA THR A 862 -16.86 -3.98 11.30
C THR A 862 -16.34 -2.82 12.15
N PRO A 863 -17.11 -2.31 13.13
CA PRO A 863 -16.74 -1.11 13.87
C PRO A 863 -15.92 -1.40 15.13
N LYS A 864 -15.06 -0.46 15.51
CA LYS A 864 -14.20 -0.56 16.70
C LYS A 864 -14.99 -0.45 18.01
N TYR A 865 -16.09 0.30 18.01
CA TYR A 865 -17.01 0.46 19.13
C TYR A 865 -18.45 0.21 18.67
N ASP A 866 -19.34 -0.13 19.60
CA ASP A 866 -20.76 -0.40 19.33
C ASP A 866 -21.45 0.77 18.62
N MET A 867 -22.30 0.46 17.62
CA MET A 867 -23.13 1.44 16.92
C MET A 867 -24.35 1.92 17.72
N GLY A 868 -24.50 1.47 18.98
CA GLY A 868 -25.79 1.45 19.69
C GLY A 868 -26.43 2.81 20.01
N GLU A 869 -25.65 3.89 20.09
CA GLU A 869 -26.13 5.27 20.28
C GLU A 869 -25.93 6.15 19.02
N ASN A 870 -25.16 5.67 18.03
CA ASN A 870 -24.70 6.49 16.91
C ASN A 870 -24.53 5.62 15.65
N ASP A 871 -25.36 5.86 14.64
CA ASP A 871 -25.48 5.11 13.38
C ASP A 871 -24.24 5.17 12.46
N PHE A 872 -23.10 5.69 12.93
CA PHE A 872 -21.99 6.12 12.09
C PHE A 872 -20.60 5.65 12.55
N CYS A 873 -19.76 5.30 11.58
CA CYS A 873 -18.31 5.17 11.75
C CYS A 873 -17.56 5.84 10.60
N ILE A 874 -16.23 5.94 10.73
CA ILE A 874 -15.31 6.44 9.71
C ILE A 874 -14.35 5.33 9.28
N THR A 875 -14.04 5.22 7.99
CA THR A 875 -12.92 4.40 7.51
C THR A 875 -11.56 5.04 7.83
N ALA A 876 -10.46 4.27 7.70
CA ALA A 876 -9.11 4.80 7.85
C ALA A 876 -8.78 5.95 6.86
N GLN A 877 -9.45 5.95 5.70
CA GLN A 877 -9.34 6.98 4.66
C GLN A 877 -10.03 8.29 5.07
N GLY A 878 -11.09 8.22 5.89
CA GLY A 878 -11.90 9.37 6.27
C GLY A 878 -13.34 9.32 5.73
N ASN A 879 -13.77 8.19 5.14
CA ASN A 879 -15.12 8.08 4.58
C ASN A 879 -16.15 7.78 5.68
N ILE A 880 -17.30 8.44 5.63
CA ILE A 880 -18.42 8.20 6.56
C ILE A 880 -19.24 6.98 6.11
N VAL A 881 -19.53 6.11 7.08
CA VAL A 881 -20.24 4.84 6.90
C VAL A 881 -21.48 4.82 7.79
N VAL A 882 -22.62 4.43 7.24
CA VAL A 882 -23.92 4.36 7.95
C VAL A 882 -24.28 2.91 8.27
N ALA A 883 -24.63 2.62 9.51
CA ALA A 883 -25.05 1.29 9.96
C ALA A 883 -26.51 1.00 9.61
N GLY A 884 -26.74 -0.04 8.79
CA GLY A 884 -28.07 -0.50 8.39
C GLY A 884 -28.76 -1.41 9.40
N GLU A 885 -28.00 -1.94 10.36
CA GLU A 885 -28.48 -2.72 11.49
C GLU A 885 -27.67 -2.41 12.77
N LYS A 886 -28.04 -2.98 13.92
CA LYS A 886 -27.40 -2.70 15.20
C LYS A 886 -26.17 -3.59 15.43
N ILE A 887 -24.99 -3.06 15.10
CA ILE A 887 -23.71 -3.78 15.13
C ILE A 887 -22.92 -3.47 16.42
N LYS A 888 -22.34 -4.49 17.09
CA LYS A 888 -21.45 -4.31 18.26
C LYS A 888 -19.98 -4.18 17.85
N SER A 889 -19.14 -3.75 18.78
CA SER A 889 -17.68 -3.72 18.64
C SER A 889 -17.14 -5.06 18.09
N ARG A 890 -16.44 -5.01 16.95
CA ARG A 890 -15.82 -6.14 16.24
C ARG A 890 -16.78 -7.19 15.65
N GLU A 891 -18.08 -7.01 15.74
CA GLU A 891 -19.04 -7.77 14.94
C GLU A 891 -19.15 -7.14 13.55
N THR A 892 -19.55 -7.91 12.54
CA THR A 892 -19.75 -7.44 11.16
C THR A 892 -21.24 -7.46 10.83
N GLY A 893 -21.75 -6.38 10.22
CA GLY A 893 -23.13 -6.30 9.76
C GLY A 893 -23.31 -5.33 8.59
N LYS A 894 -24.54 -5.20 8.08
CA LYS A 894 -24.87 -4.40 6.90
C LYS A 894 -24.61 -2.91 7.13
N CYS A 895 -23.86 -2.29 6.22
CA CYS A 895 -23.56 -0.87 6.24
C CYS A 895 -23.57 -0.26 4.83
N TYR A 896 -23.70 1.07 4.75
CA TYR A 896 -23.68 1.83 3.50
C TYR A 896 -22.52 2.83 3.51
N MET A 897 -21.85 2.98 2.36
CA MET A 897 -20.77 3.94 2.15
C MET A 897 -20.76 4.37 0.68
N SER A 898 -20.35 5.61 0.38
CA SER A 898 -19.97 6.03 -0.97
C SER A 898 -18.46 6.22 -1.06
N TYR A 899 -17.89 5.99 -2.24
CA TYR A 899 -16.50 6.36 -2.57
C TYR A 899 -16.42 7.71 -3.30
N SER A 900 -17.55 8.24 -3.79
CA SER A 900 -17.63 9.53 -4.47
C SER A 900 -18.04 10.61 -3.48
N ILE A 901 -17.33 11.74 -3.46
CA ILE A 901 -17.75 12.93 -2.70
C ILE A 901 -18.82 13.73 -3.45
N SER A 902 -18.91 13.58 -4.77
CA SER A 902 -19.82 14.34 -5.65
C SER A 902 -21.20 13.69 -5.78
N GLU A 903 -21.26 12.37 -5.78
CA GLU A 903 -22.49 11.58 -5.90
C GLU A 903 -22.96 11.10 -4.52
N ASN A 904 -24.28 11.00 -4.33
CA ASN A 904 -24.88 10.50 -3.08
C ASN A 904 -25.56 9.14 -3.33
N VAL A 905 -25.35 8.19 -2.43
CA VAL A 905 -26.13 6.95 -2.31
C VAL A 905 -27.21 7.11 -1.23
N LEU A 906 -28.26 6.29 -1.31
CA LEU A 906 -29.36 6.21 -0.36
C LEU A 906 -29.01 5.22 0.75
N ALA A 907 -28.61 5.74 1.90
CA ALA A 907 -28.24 4.96 3.07
C ALA A 907 -29.38 4.92 4.09
N PHE A 908 -29.97 3.75 4.29
CA PHE A 908 -31.09 3.54 5.20
C PHE A 908 -30.62 2.96 6.54
N SER A 909 -30.56 3.77 7.59
CA SER A 909 -30.06 3.34 8.90
C SER A 909 -31.08 2.55 9.71
N TYR A 910 -30.60 1.82 10.71
CA TYR A 910 -31.43 0.96 11.57
C TYR A 910 -32.47 1.73 12.41
N ASN A 911 -32.32 3.05 12.56
CA ASN A 911 -33.26 3.93 13.26
C ASN A 911 -34.38 4.48 12.34
N SER A 912 -34.64 3.81 11.20
CA SER A 912 -35.63 4.23 10.20
C SER A 912 -35.36 5.59 9.56
N VAL A 913 -34.09 6.01 9.47
CA VAL A 913 -33.69 7.28 8.85
C VAL A 913 -33.00 7.00 7.52
N LEU A 914 -33.46 7.68 6.46
CA LEU A 914 -32.82 7.66 5.15
C LEU A 914 -31.85 8.85 5.02
N TYR A 915 -30.65 8.61 4.53
CA TYR A 915 -29.61 9.62 4.32
C TYR A 915 -29.19 9.67 2.85
N LEU A 916 -28.98 10.88 2.33
CA LEU A 916 -28.20 11.12 1.13
C LEU A 916 -26.72 11.13 1.53
N LEU A 917 -26.01 10.07 1.18
CA LEU A 917 -24.66 9.75 1.64
C LEU A 917 -23.65 9.87 0.49
N ASN A 918 -22.81 10.90 0.49
CA ASN A 918 -21.55 10.89 -0.26
C ASN A 918 -20.41 10.41 0.65
N SER A 919 -19.19 10.27 0.12
CA SER A 919 -18.05 9.71 0.84
C SER A 919 -17.76 10.39 2.17
N ASN A 920 -18.04 11.68 2.32
CA ASN A 920 -17.66 12.46 3.50
C ASN A 920 -18.82 13.27 4.11
N ALA A 921 -20.07 13.09 3.65
CA ALA A 921 -21.24 13.63 4.33
C ALA A 921 -22.52 12.80 4.15
N ALA A 922 -23.33 12.74 5.21
CA ALA A 922 -24.66 12.13 5.24
C ALA A 922 -25.71 13.19 5.60
N LYS A 923 -26.53 13.61 4.62
CA LYS A 923 -27.64 14.55 4.81
C LYS A 923 -28.93 13.79 5.10
N GLN A 924 -29.59 14.06 6.21
CA GLN A 924 -30.87 13.42 6.56
C GLN A 924 -31.97 13.79 5.54
N VAL A 925 -32.68 12.80 5.02
CA VAL A 925 -33.92 13.02 4.26
C VAL A 925 -35.02 13.43 5.25
N VAL A 926 -35.70 14.53 4.96
CA VAL A 926 -36.78 15.09 5.80
C VAL A 926 -38.05 15.41 4.99
N THR A 927 -38.05 15.12 3.70
CA THR A 927 -39.15 15.41 2.77
C THR A 927 -39.98 14.15 2.58
N SER A 928 -41.25 14.20 2.97
CA SER A 928 -42.23 13.13 2.70
C SER A 928 -42.30 12.82 1.21
N GLY A 929 -42.24 11.55 0.84
CA GLY A 929 -42.22 11.12 -0.55
C GLY A 929 -41.56 9.76 -0.76
N TYR A 930 -41.29 9.42 -2.02
CA TYR A 930 -40.66 8.16 -2.41
C TYR A 930 -39.26 8.35 -2.98
N TYR A 931 -38.42 7.33 -2.78
CA TYR A 931 -37.01 7.31 -3.17
C TYR A 931 -36.65 5.89 -3.65
N PHE A 932 -36.16 5.75 -4.89
CA PHE A 932 -35.76 4.44 -5.45
C PHE A 932 -34.25 4.26 -5.39
N ALA A 933 -33.77 3.10 -4.92
CA ALA A 933 -32.35 2.76 -4.82
C ALA A 933 -32.01 1.46 -5.57
N GLU A 934 -30.92 1.45 -6.33
CA GLU A 934 -30.39 0.23 -6.96
C GLU A 934 -29.69 -0.65 -5.91
N ASN A 935 -30.05 -1.93 -5.78
CA ASN A 935 -29.65 -2.75 -4.62
C ASN A 935 -28.15 -3.11 -4.51
N ASN A 936 -27.36 -2.86 -5.56
CA ASN A 936 -25.93 -3.15 -5.63
C ASN A 936 -25.04 -2.01 -5.10
N LYS A 937 -25.36 -0.78 -5.48
CA LYS A 937 -24.60 0.46 -5.27
C LYS A 937 -25.33 1.46 -4.36
N TYR A 938 -26.65 1.29 -4.21
CA TYR A 938 -27.56 2.18 -3.49
C TYR A 938 -27.65 3.62 -4.04
N ASN A 939 -27.15 3.91 -5.24
CA ASN A 939 -27.48 5.17 -5.93
C ASN A 939 -28.99 5.25 -6.20
N SER A 940 -29.49 6.48 -6.39
CA SER A 940 -30.84 6.71 -6.93
C SER A 940 -30.98 6.01 -8.29
N ALA A 941 -32.10 5.32 -8.51
CA ALA A 941 -32.29 4.46 -9.67
C ALA A 941 -32.49 5.27 -10.97
N GLU A 942 -31.52 5.20 -11.88
CA GLU A 942 -31.68 5.76 -13.23
C GLU A 942 -32.74 4.99 -14.04
N TYR A 943 -33.36 5.66 -15.02
CA TYR A 943 -34.39 5.09 -15.90
C TYR A 943 -33.98 3.74 -16.54
N LYS A 944 -32.69 3.55 -16.85
CA LYS A 944 -32.17 2.29 -17.40
C LYS A 944 -32.19 1.14 -16.38
N ALA A 945 -31.87 1.43 -15.12
CA ALA A 945 -31.71 0.41 -14.08
C ALA A 945 -32.98 -0.40 -13.86
N PHE A 946 -34.16 0.24 -13.93
CA PHE A 946 -35.48 -0.38 -13.83
C PHE A 946 -35.69 -1.56 -14.79
N ASN A 947 -35.03 -1.56 -15.96
CA ASN A 947 -35.15 -2.60 -16.97
C ASN A 947 -33.91 -3.52 -17.06
N THR A 948 -32.81 -3.23 -16.35
CA THR A 948 -31.52 -3.92 -16.55
C THR A 948 -30.81 -4.41 -15.30
N THR A 949 -31.21 -4.00 -14.09
CA THR A 949 -30.46 -4.35 -12.86
C THR A 949 -30.82 -5.73 -12.32
N SER A 950 -29.88 -6.68 -12.43
CA SER A 950 -30.04 -8.04 -11.90
C SER A 950 -30.05 -8.12 -10.37
N SER A 951 -29.68 -7.03 -9.68
CA SER A 951 -29.76 -6.91 -8.21
C SER A 951 -31.14 -6.45 -7.71
N GLY A 952 -32.00 -5.96 -8.60
CA GLY A 952 -33.29 -5.36 -8.25
C GLY A 952 -33.17 -3.96 -7.64
N ILE A 953 -34.32 -3.37 -7.29
CA ILE A 953 -34.48 -2.01 -6.80
C ILE A 953 -35.31 -2.01 -5.52
N THR A 954 -34.89 -1.24 -4.52
CA THR A 954 -35.65 -0.99 -3.28
C THR A 954 -36.37 0.34 -3.39
N LEU A 955 -37.66 0.34 -3.07
CA LEU A 955 -38.48 1.55 -2.89
C LEU A 955 -38.50 1.92 -1.40
N TYR A 956 -38.09 3.14 -1.08
CA TYR A 956 -38.25 3.72 0.26
C TYR A 956 -39.41 4.72 0.25
N GLY A 957 -40.30 4.61 1.22
CA GLY A 957 -41.35 5.59 1.51
C GLY A 957 -41.03 6.34 2.79
N CYS A 958 -40.97 7.66 2.72
CA CYS A 958 -40.69 8.55 3.86
C CYS A 958 -41.90 9.41 4.22
N ILE A 959 -42.11 9.61 5.52
CA ILE A 959 -43.01 10.61 6.10
C ILE A 959 -42.15 11.49 7.02
N ASN A 960 -41.95 12.74 6.63
CA ASN A 960 -40.97 13.66 7.20
C ASN A 960 -39.58 13.00 7.24
N HIS A 961 -39.02 12.75 8.42
CA HIS A 961 -37.70 12.12 8.62
C HIS A 961 -37.75 10.61 8.89
N ASN A 962 -38.95 10.02 8.99
CA ASN A 962 -39.14 8.60 9.27
C ASN A 962 -39.43 7.86 7.96
N CYS A 963 -38.59 6.90 7.62
CA CYS A 963 -38.60 6.19 6.35
C CYS A 963 -38.67 4.68 6.57
N GLN A 964 -39.22 3.96 5.59
CA GLN A 964 -39.26 2.49 5.60
C GLN A 964 -39.13 1.94 4.18
N VAL A 965 -38.68 0.68 4.07
CA VAL A 965 -38.81 -0.08 2.83
C VAL A 965 -40.31 -0.25 2.55
N TYR A 966 -40.77 0.31 1.44
CA TYR A 966 -42.18 0.37 1.09
C TYR A 966 -42.48 -0.65 -0.02
N GLN A 967 -43.47 -1.51 0.19
CA GLN A 967 -43.89 -2.47 -0.83
C GLN A 967 -44.86 -1.80 -1.79
N PRO A 968 -44.54 -1.69 -3.09
CA PRO A 968 -45.43 -1.08 -4.08
C PRO A 968 -46.70 -1.92 -4.22
N GLN A 969 -47.84 -1.23 -4.23
CA GLN A 969 -49.16 -1.81 -4.51
C GLN A 969 -49.38 -1.84 -6.04
N PRO A 970 -50.21 -2.77 -6.55
CA PRO A 970 -50.60 -2.77 -7.96
C PRO A 970 -51.40 -1.51 -8.31
N ASP A 971 -51.40 -1.15 -9.60
CA ASP A 971 -52.17 -0.04 -10.20
C ASP A 971 -51.98 1.34 -9.53
N ILE A 972 -50.82 1.56 -8.90
CA ILE A 972 -50.34 2.85 -8.41
C ILE A 972 -48.98 3.15 -9.05
N TYR A 973 -48.80 4.38 -9.53
CA TYR A 973 -47.50 4.92 -9.93
C TYR A 973 -46.91 5.74 -8.77
N TYR A 974 -45.63 5.56 -8.49
CA TYR A 974 -44.89 6.22 -7.42
C TYR A 974 -43.96 7.29 -8.01
N PHE A 975 -43.99 8.49 -7.44
CA PHE A 975 -43.18 9.63 -7.89
C PHE A 975 -41.86 9.72 -7.08
N ASP A 976 -40.73 9.58 -7.75
CA ASP A 976 -39.39 9.68 -7.13
C ASP A 976 -39.00 11.15 -6.88
N MET A 977 -38.76 11.49 -5.61
CA MET A 977 -38.39 12.83 -5.17
C MET A 977 -36.99 13.27 -5.58
N LEU A 978 -36.14 12.37 -6.12
CA LEU A 978 -34.79 12.71 -6.60
C LEU A 978 -34.70 12.84 -8.12
N THR A 979 -35.32 11.93 -8.85
CA THR A 979 -35.25 11.88 -10.33
C THR A 979 -36.45 12.54 -11.02
N ASN A 980 -37.56 12.75 -10.30
CA ASN A 980 -38.88 13.10 -10.83
C ASN A 980 -39.47 12.04 -11.77
N TYR A 981 -38.97 10.80 -11.75
CA TYR A 981 -39.56 9.69 -12.50
C TYR A 981 -40.87 9.22 -11.84
N LEU A 982 -41.81 8.79 -12.68
CA LEU A 982 -43.11 8.26 -12.28
C LEU A 982 -43.18 6.77 -12.65
N ILE A 983 -43.07 5.88 -11.66
CA ILE A 983 -42.81 4.45 -11.87
C ILE A 983 -43.84 3.59 -11.13
N GLN A 984 -44.45 2.63 -11.83
CA GLN A 984 -45.34 1.59 -11.30
C GLN A 984 -44.63 0.23 -11.31
N ARG A 985 -45.02 -0.71 -10.43
CA ARG A 985 -44.65 -2.13 -10.55
C ARG A 985 -45.85 -2.94 -11.04
N LYS A 986 -45.69 -3.68 -12.14
CA LYS A 986 -46.73 -4.55 -12.71
C LYS A 986 -46.09 -5.83 -13.23
N ASN A 987 -46.65 -6.99 -12.88
CA ASN A 987 -46.10 -8.31 -13.22
C ASN A 987 -44.61 -8.49 -12.85
N ASP A 988 -44.21 -7.97 -11.69
CA ASP A 988 -42.83 -7.86 -11.19
C ASP A 988 -41.85 -6.97 -12.00
N GLU A 989 -42.26 -6.45 -13.15
CA GLU A 989 -41.51 -5.44 -13.90
C GLU A 989 -41.82 -4.02 -13.40
N TRP A 990 -40.85 -3.10 -13.57
CA TRP A 990 -41.03 -1.68 -13.30
C TRP A 990 -41.33 -0.93 -14.61
N ILE A 991 -42.43 -0.19 -14.65
CA ILE A 991 -42.92 0.47 -15.86
C ILE A 991 -43.21 1.97 -15.64
N SER A 992 -43.09 2.74 -16.73
CA SER A 992 -43.25 4.19 -16.77
C SER A 992 -44.38 4.56 -17.76
N PRO A 993 -45.19 5.59 -17.51
CA PRO A 993 -46.37 5.89 -18.33
C PRO A 993 -45.99 6.39 -19.73
N ILE A 994 -46.43 5.64 -20.75
CA ILE A 994 -46.12 5.86 -22.18
C ILE A 994 -47.12 6.83 -22.86
N LYS A 995 -48.23 7.17 -22.19
CA LYS A 995 -49.29 8.05 -22.70
C LYS A 995 -49.54 9.21 -21.75
N VAL A 996 -49.90 10.36 -22.31
CA VAL A 996 -50.51 11.47 -21.55
C VAL A 996 -51.97 11.15 -21.22
N GLY A 997 -52.47 11.65 -20.08
CA GLY A 997 -53.81 11.38 -19.58
C GLY A 997 -53.88 11.46 -18.04
N HIS A 998 -54.91 10.87 -17.44
CA HIS A 998 -55.01 10.77 -15.97
C HIS A 998 -54.37 9.47 -15.46
N LEU A 999 -53.77 9.54 -14.29
CA LEU A 999 -53.00 8.47 -13.65
C LEU A 999 -53.30 8.40 -12.15
N ASN A 1000 -53.33 7.19 -11.59
CA ASN A 1000 -53.40 6.97 -10.16
C ASN A 1000 -51.99 7.04 -9.55
N VAL A 1001 -51.67 8.13 -8.87
CA VAL A 1001 -50.31 8.47 -8.44
C VAL A 1001 -50.22 8.66 -6.93
N SER A 1002 -49.22 8.03 -6.33
CA SER A 1002 -48.81 8.29 -4.96
C SER A 1002 -47.50 9.10 -4.94
N ILE A 1003 -47.60 10.35 -4.49
CA ILE A 1003 -46.44 11.24 -4.32
C ILE A 1003 -45.77 11.07 -2.95
N SER A 1004 -46.48 10.50 -1.97
CA SER A 1004 -45.95 10.16 -0.65
C SER A 1004 -46.82 9.08 0.03
N PRO A 1005 -46.31 8.34 1.03
CA PRO A 1005 -47.06 7.28 1.72
C PRO A 1005 -48.39 7.69 2.40
N GLU A 1006 -48.74 8.98 2.44
CA GLU A 1006 -50.02 9.46 2.96
C GLU A 1006 -51.06 9.77 1.87
N GLU A 1007 -50.69 9.84 0.58
CA GLU A 1007 -51.56 10.32 -0.50
C GLU A 1007 -51.43 9.45 -1.76
N THR A 1008 -52.58 9.03 -2.30
CA THR A 1008 -52.71 8.30 -3.58
C THR A 1008 -53.91 8.86 -4.33
N TYR A 1009 -53.68 9.74 -5.29
CA TYR A 1009 -54.72 10.58 -5.88
C TYR A 1009 -54.61 10.58 -7.41
N ILE A 1010 -55.64 11.05 -8.12
CA ILE A 1010 -55.57 11.17 -9.58
C ILE A 1010 -54.82 12.44 -9.98
N TYR A 1011 -53.75 12.25 -10.74
CA TYR A 1011 -52.95 13.32 -11.35
C TYR A 1011 -53.12 13.28 -12.87
N SER A 1012 -53.16 14.44 -13.50
CA SER A 1012 -53.08 14.60 -14.95
C SER A 1012 -51.62 14.72 -15.36
N TYR A 1013 -51.20 13.90 -16.30
CA TYR A 1013 -49.84 13.80 -16.83
C TYR A 1013 -49.86 14.24 -18.30
N THR A 1014 -49.23 15.38 -18.57
CA THR A 1014 -49.32 16.09 -19.85
C THR A 1014 -47.94 16.53 -20.36
N MET A 1015 -47.89 17.03 -21.59
CA MET A 1015 -46.72 17.71 -22.15
C MET A 1015 -46.93 19.22 -22.07
N SER A 1016 -45.93 19.96 -21.58
CA SER A 1016 -45.89 21.43 -21.62
C SER A 1016 -45.60 21.95 -23.04
N ASP A 1017 -45.78 23.25 -23.27
CA ASP A 1017 -45.42 23.91 -24.53
C ASP A 1017 -43.93 23.76 -24.88
N ASN A 1018 -43.07 23.62 -23.85
CA ASN A 1018 -41.63 23.34 -23.99
C ASN A 1018 -41.32 21.87 -24.32
N LYS A 1019 -42.34 20.99 -24.38
CA LYS A 1019 -42.25 19.52 -24.48
C LYS A 1019 -41.67 18.84 -23.24
N GLU A 1020 -41.88 19.42 -22.07
CA GLU A 1020 -41.52 18.82 -20.78
C GLU A 1020 -42.72 18.06 -20.21
N LEU A 1021 -42.50 16.92 -19.58
CA LEU A 1021 -43.55 16.13 -18.94
C LEU A 1021 -43.95 16.79 -17.61
N LEU A 1022 -45.25 17.02 -17.42
CA LEU A 1022 -45.78 17.80 -16.31
C LEU A 1022 -46.91 17.04 -15.60
N LEU A 1023 -46.84 16.99 -14.27
CA LEU A 1023 -47.73 16.21 -13.41
C LEU A 1023 -48.57 17.14 -12.51
N THR A 1024 -49.88 17.22 -12.76
CA THR A 1024 -50.81 18.14 -12.07
C THR A 1024 -51.84 17.38 -11.25
N LYS A 1025 -51.98 17.69 -9.96
CA LYS A 1025 -53.05 17.11 -9.13
C LYS A 1025 -54.43 17.58 -9.62
N THR A 1026 -55.37 16.66 -9.82
CA THR A 1026 -56.74 17.03 -10.23
C THR A 1026 -57.45 17.82 -9.11
N ASN A 1027 -58.20 18.85 -9.48
CA ASN A 1027 -58.71 19.88 -8.55
C ASN A 1027 -60.24 20.02 -8.54
N LYS A 1028 -60.96 19.10 -9.19
CA LYS A 1028 -62.42 19.08 -9.29
C LYS A 1028 -62.95 17.70 -8.88
N SER A 1029 -63.95 17.63 -8.01
CA SER A 1029 -64.61 16.37 -7.63
C SER A 1029 -65.31 15.72 -8.84
N GLY A 1030 -65.44 14.40 -8.84
CA GLY A 1030 -66.08 13.65 -9.92
C GLY A 1030 -65.22 12.52 -10.49
N TYR A 1031 -65.63 12.00 -11.64
CA TYR A 1031 -65.07 10.79 -12.24
C TYR A 1031 -63.92 11.09 -13.21
N TYR A 1032 -62.85 10.31 -13.11
CA TYR A 1032 -61.66 10.37 -13.96
C TYR A 1032 -61.35 8.99 -14.54
N TYR A 1033 -61.20 8.93 -15.86
CA TYR A 1033 -60.75 7.75 -16.57
C TYR A 1033 -59.24 7.80 -16.77
N THR A 1034 -58.54 6.72 -16.42
CA THR A 1034 -57.07 6.65 -16.42
C THR A 1034 -56.49 5.99 -17.67
N ILE A 1035 -55.20 6.22 -17.95
CA ILE A 1035 -54.53 5.60 -19.11
C ILE A 1035 -54.40 4.07 -19.00
N ASP A 1036 -54.53 3.54 -17.79
CA ASP A 1036 -54.55 2.12 -17.44
C ASP A 1036 -55.96 1.49 -17.60
N ASN A 1037 -56.89 2.22 -18.23
CA ASN A 1037 -58.29 1.87 -18.50
C ASN A 1037 -59.23 1.77 -17.29
N LYS A 1038 -58.78 2.19 -16.09
CA LYS A 1038 -59.58 2.18 -14.85
C LYS A 1038 -60.31 3.50 -14.61
N MET A 1039 -61.43 3.44 -13.88
CA MET A 1039 -62.29 4.58 -13.57
C MET A 1039 -62.30 4.87 -12.06
N TYR A 1040 -61.94 6.11 -11.69
CA TYR A 1040 -61.88 6.55 -10.30
C TYR A 1040 -62.84 7.71 -10.03
N TYR A 1041 -63.47 7.72 -8.86
CA TYR A 1041 -64.10 8.90 -8.29
C TYR A 1041 -63.14 9.60 -7.31
N CYS A 1042 -62.93 10.89 -7.52
CA CYS A 1042 -62.13 11.76 -6.65
C CYS A 1042 -63.02 12.83 -6.00
N ASP A 1043 -62.65 13.25 -4.79
CA ASP A 1043 -63.30 14.37 -4.10
C ASP A 1043 -62.27 15.36 -3.51
N VAL A 1044 -62.57 16.65 -3.60
CA VAL A 1044 -61.64 17.73 -3.24
C VAL A 1044 -61.60 17.89 -1.72
N GLY A 1045 -60.70 17.13 -1.09
CA GLY A 1045 -60.46 17.17 0.35
C GLY A 1045 -59.98 15.83 0.93
N VAL A 1046 -60.18 14.73 0.22
CA VAL A 1046 -59.62 13.42 0.60
C VAL A 1046 -58.21 13.21 0.04
N LYS A 1047 -57.36 12.46 0.75
CA LYS A 1047 -56.02 12.05 0.27
C LYS A 1047 -56.05 10.85 -0.67
N THR A 1048 -57.21 10.21 -0.87
CA THR A 1048 -57.36 9.04 -1.72
C THR A 1048 -58.59 9.12 -2.62
N CYS A 1049 -58.40 8.87 -3.92
CA CYS A 1049 -59.52 8.58 -4.82
C CYS A 1049 -59.94 7.11 -4.69
N LYS A 1050 -61.18 6.78 -5.07
CA LYS A 1050 -61.70 5.41 -5.05
C LYS A 1050 -61.93 4.90 -6.46
N GLU A 1051 -61.58 3.64 -6.72
CA GLU A 1051 -62.05 2.94 -7.91
C GLU A 1051 -63.57 2.72 -7.80
N ILE A 1052 -64.28 2.52 -8.92
CA ILE A 1052 -65.72 2.25 -8.87
C ILE A 1052 -66.01 0.80 -8.43
N GLU A 1053 -66.99 0.64 -7.56
CA GLU A 1053 -67.39 -0.66 -6.99
C GLU A 1053 -68.64 -1.25 -7.70
N ASP A 1054 -69.32 -0.47 -8.54
CA ASP A 1054 -70.58 -0.84 -9.23
C ASP A 1054 -70.51 -0.62 -10.76
N SER A 1055 -71.19 -1.48 -11.52
CA SER A 1055 -71.40 -1.32 -12.97
C SER A 1055 -72.29 -0.11 -13.30
N ALA A 1056 -71.77 0.90 -14.00
CA ALA A 1056 -72.45 2.20 -14.16
C ALA A 1056 -72.20 2.92 -15.50
N TYR A 1057 -73.12 3.83 -15.85
CA TYR A 1057 -72.94 4.83 -16.90
C TYR A 1057 -72.42 6.15 -16.33
N ILE A 1058 -71.23 6.55 -16.76
CA ILE A 1058 -70.42 7.59 -16.12
C ILE A 1058 -70.05 8.68 -17.14
N LEU A 1059 -70.39 9.92 -16.83
CA LEU A 1059 -69.83 11.11 -17.47
C LEU A 1059 -68.62 11.56 -16.64
N THR A 1060 -67.46 11.64 -17.29
CA THR A 1060 -66.19 12.04 -16.66
C THR A 1060 -65.98 13.54 -16.64
N ASN A 1061 -65.07 14.02 -15.79
CA ASN A 1061 -64.61 15.41 -15.80
C ASN A 1061 -63.87 15.81 -17.09
N SER A 1062 -63.49 14.86 -17.93
CA SER A 1062 -62.98 15.08 -19.30
C SER A 1062 -64.11 15.29 -20.33
N ASN A 1063 -65.37 15.38 -19.92
CA ASN A 1063 -66.56 15.39 -20.80
C ASN A 1063 -66.73 14.13 -21.65
N GLU A 1064 -66.14 13.00 -21.26
CA GLU A 1064 -66.25 11.71 -21.95
C GLU A 1064 -67.26 10.79 -21.25
N PHE A 1065 -68.09 10.12 -22.05
CA PHE A 1065 -69.13 9.22 -21.56
C PHE A 1065 -68.70 7.75 -21.66
N PHE A 1066 -68.78 7.03 -20.55
CA PHE A 1066 -68.39 5.61 -20.43
C PHE A 1066 -69.55 4.75 -19.93
N TYR A 1067 -69.52 3.48 -20.29
CA TYR A 1067 -70.20 2.42 -19.56
C TYR A 1067 -69.15 1.49 -18.98
N CYS A 1068 -69.12 1.37 -17.67
CA CYS A 1068 -68.20 0.48 -16.97
C CYS A 1068 -68.93 -0.75 -16.46
N VAL A 1069 -68.32 -1.91 -16.63
CA VAL A 1069 -68.74 -3.18 -16.07
C VAL A 1069 -67.75 -3.56 -14.98
N VAL A 1070 -68.28 -3.84 -13.79
CA VAL A 1070 -67.55 -4.35 -12.62
C VAL A 1070 -68.13 -5.73 -12.33
N ASP A 1071 -67.29 -6.76 -12.25
CA ASP A 1071 -67.74 -8.13 -11.94
C ASP A 1071 -67.68 -8.40 -10.43
N SER A 1072 -68.77 -8.95 -9.90
CA SER A 1072 -68.89 -9.46 -8.54
C SER A 1072 -67.95 -10.64 -8.20
N GLU A 1073 -67.42 -11.37 -9.18
CA GLU A 1073 -66.45 -12.46 -8.97
C GLU A 1073 -64.98 -11.97 -8.97
N GLY A 1074 -64.72 -10.69 -9.25
CA GLY A 1074 -63.42 -10.04 -9.04
C GLY A 1074 -62.48 -9.95 -10.25
N GLU A 1075 -63.02 -9.99 -11.48
CA GLU A 1075 -62.26 -9.63 -12.69
C GLU A 1075 -62.03 -8.10 -12.80
N GLU A 1076 -61.13 -7.66 -13.70
CA GLU A 1076 -60.80 -6.23 -13.87
C GLU A 1076 -61.99 -5.41 -14.43
N THR A 1077 -62.17 -4.18 -13.92
CA THR A 1077 -63.22 -3.25 -14.35
C THR A 1077 -63.08 -2.83 -15.83
N GLU A 1078 -63.96 -3.33 -16.71
CA GLU A 1078 -63.97 -2.97 -18.14
C GLU A 1078 -64.84 -1.73 -18.42
N CYS A 1079 -64.19 -0.61 -18.79
CA CYS A 1079 -64.84 0.66 -19.11
C CYS A 1079 -64.83 0.98 -20.62
N PHE A 1080 -66.00 1.02 -21.24
CA PHE A 1080 -66.19 1.27 -22.67
C PHE A 1080 -66.65 2.71 -22.94
N LYS A 1081 -65.79 3.54 -23.58
CA LYS A 1081 -66.20 4.86 -24.09
C LYS A 1081 -67.35 4.72 -25.09
N LYS A 1082 -68.38 5.55 -24.94
CA LYS A 1082 -69.51 5.63 -25.86
C LYS A 1082 -69.32 6.77 -26.85
N THR A 1083 -69.79 6.56 -28.07
CA THR A 1083 -69.72 7.56 -29.14
C THR A 1083 -71.04 8.33 -29.28
N CYS A 1084 -70.92 9.60 -29.63
CA CYS A 1084 -72.03 10.52 -29.87
C CYS A 1084 -71.87 11.17 -31.25
N THR A 1085 -72.98 11.63 -31.84
CA THR A 1085 -72.99 12.25 -33.17
C THR A 1085 -72.58 13.72 -33.06
N THR A 1086 -71.38 14.08 -33.54
CA THR A 1086 -70.87 15.45 -33.50
C THR A 1086 -71.85 16.46 -34.10
N GLY A 1087 -72.10 17.56 -33.38
CA GLY A 1087 -73.08 18.60 -33.71
C GLY A 1087 -74.47 18.37 -33.10
N GLN A 1088 -74.82 17.14 -32.72
CA GLN A 1088 -76.09 16.85 -32.04
C GLN A 1088 -75.99 17.05 -30.52
N ILE A 1089 -77.13 17.22 -29.87
CA ILE A 1089 -77.24 17.41 -28.42
C ILE A 1089 -77.71 16.11 -27.75
N TYR A 1090 -77.31 15.88 -26.52
CA TYR A 1090 -77.64 14.72 -25.69
C TYR A 1090 -78.12 15.20 -24.32
N TYR A 1091 -79.30 14.76 -23.90
CA TYR A 1091 -79.88 15.09 -22.59
C TYR A 1091 -79.46 14.03 -21.55
N ILE A 1092 -78.75 14.44 -20.50
CA ILE A 1092 -78.12 13.54 -19.52
C ILE A 1092 -78.29 14.12 -18.12
N LYS A 1093 -78.93 13.37 -17.21
CA LYS A 1093 -79.11 13.76 -15.80
C LYS A 1093 -79.63 15.20 -15.61
N SER A 1094 -80.71 15.52 -16.33
CA SER A 1094 -81.35 16.86 -16.42
C SER A 1094 -80.65 17.92 -17.29
N ASP A 1095 -79.36 17.78 -17.59
CA ASP A 1095 -78.59 18.72 -18.40
C ASP A 1095 -78.63 18.43 -19.92
N TYR A 1096 -78.33 19.45 -20.73
CA TYR A 1096 -78.13 19.33 -22.18
C TYR A 1096 -76.64 19.45 -22.54
N TYR A 1097 -76.10 18.47 -23.27
CA TYR A 1097 -74.70 18.45 -23.72
C TYR A 1097 -74.58 18.40 -25.24
N ARG A 1098 -73.86 19.32 -25.87
CA ARG A 1098 -73.54 19.28 -27.32
C ARG A 1098 -72.36 18.34 -27.55
N CYS A 1099 -72.52 17.38 -28.46
CA CYS A 1099 -71.46 16.47 -28.86
C CYS A 1099 -70.46 17.15 -29.79
N THR A 1100 -69.17 17.12 -29.47
CA THR A 1100 -68.10 17.72 -30.27
C THR A 1100 -67.20 16.66 -30.93
N THR A 1101 -66.14 17.09 -31.62
CA THR A 1101 -65.24 16.19 -32.38
C THR A 1101 -64.49 15.26 -31.42
N GLY A 1102 -64.56 13.94 -31.65
CA GLY A 1102 -63.97 12.94 -30.74
C GLY A 1102 -64.93 12.36 -29.68
N SER A 1103 -66.23 12.69 -29.81
CA SER A 1103 -67.30 12.26 -28.88
C SER A 1103 -67.08 12.72 -27.44
N TYR A 1104 -66.74 14.00 -27.28
CA TYR A 1104 -66.87 14.72 -26.01
C TYR A 1104 -68.27 15.36 -25.93
N LEU A 1105 -68.82 15.45 -24.73
CA LEU A 1105 -70.15 15.99 -24.43
C LEU A 1105 -69.98 17.27 -23.61
N GLU A 1106 -69.97 18.42 -24.29
CA GLU A 1106 -69.78 19.73 -23.66
C GLU A 1106 -71.13 20.30 -23.21
N LEU A 1107 -71.23 20.70 -21.94
CA LEU A 1107 -72.45 21.29 -21.37
C LEU A 1107 -72.87 22.53 -22.19
N VAL A 1108 -74.14 22.58 -22.61
CA VAL A 1108 -74.70 23.76 -23.28
C VAL A 1108 -74.78 24.91 -22.28
N ARG A 1109 -74.40 26.10 -22.74
CA ARG A 1109 -74.32 27.34 -21.95
C ARG A 1109 -74.76 28.51 -22.83
N SER A 1110 -74.97 29.69 -22.25
CA SER A 1110 -75.30 30.95 -22.96
C SER A 1110 -74.51 31.20 -24.28
N ARG A 1111 -73.25 30.77 -24.41
CA ARG A 1111 -72.44 30.95 -25.65
C ARG A 1111 -72.62 29.85 -26.72
N THR A 1112 -73.22 28.72 -26.38
CA THR A 1112 -73.48 27.57 -27.26
C THR A 1112 -74.98 27.28 -27.43
N CYS A 1113 -75.82 28.16 -26.87
CA CYS A 1113 -77.27 28.20 -26.95
C CYS A 1113 -77.67 29.37 -27.86
N ASP A 1114 -77.90 29.10 -29.14
CA ASP A 1114 -78.44 30.07 -30.09
C ASP A 1114 -79.94 29.82 -30.24
N HIS A 1115 -80.73 30.90 -30.20
CA HIS A 1115 -82.18 30.85 -30.13
C HIS A 1115 -82.78 30.28 -31.43
N ASP A 1116 -82.23 30.66 -32.59
CA ASP A 1116 -82.80 30.30 -33.89
C ASP A 1116 -82.23 28.98 -34.46
N ASP A 1117 -81.42 28.26 -33.66
CA ASP A 1117 -80.75 27.00 -34.04
C ASP A 1117 -81.71 25.80 -33.93
N VAL A 1118 -82.08 25.21 -35.08
CA VAL A 1118 -82.90 23.99 -35.10
C VAL A 1118 -81.99 22.76 -34.95
N VAL A 1119 -82.13 22.06 -33.82
CA VAL A 1119 -81.19 21.03 -33.36
C VAL A 1119 -81.82 19.65 -33.25
N VAL A 1120 -80.98 18.61 -33.36
CA VAL A 1120 -81.36 17.24 -32.98
C VAL A 1120 -80.94 16.99 -31.54
N ILE A 1121 -81.90 16.68 -30.67
CA ILE A 1121 -81.65 16.28 -29.29
C ILE A 1121 -81.88 14.77 -29.15
N ASN A 1122 -80.92 14.10 -28.52
CA ASN A 1122 -80.89 12.68 -28.22
C ASN A 1122 -81.22 12.48 -26.74
N PHE A 1123 -82.16 11.58 -26.44
CA PHE A 1123 -82.57 11.20 -25.09
C PHE A 1123 -82.13 9.75 -24.83
N PRO A 1124 -80.99 9.52 -24.15
CA PRO A 1124 -80.41 8.20 -23.92
C PRO A 1124 -81.31 7.32 -23.06
N LEU A 1125 -81.57 6.08 -23.48
CA LEU A 1125 -82.53 5.19 -22.82
C LEU A 1125 -82.24 4.98 -21.33
N ILE A 1126 -80.96 4.97 -20.97
CA ILE A 1126 -80.41 4.85 -19.62
C ILE A 1126 -80.82 5.98 -18.64
N TYR A 1127 -81.41 7.06 -19.15
CA TYR A 1127 -81.87 8.22 -18.37
C TYR A 1127 -83.37 8.50 -18.56
N SER A 1128 -84.15 7.50 -19.01
CA SER A 1128 -85.60 7.55 -19.23
C SER A 1128 -86.37 8.26 -18.11
N ASP A 1129 -85.97 7.99 -16.88
CA ASP A 1129 -86.67 8.39 -15.66
C ASP A 1129 -86.43 9.88 -15.32
N THR A 1130 -85.52 10.54 -16.06
CA THR A 1130 -85.21 11.97 -15.96
C THR A 1130 -85.71 12.79 -17.16
N PHE A 1131 -86.30 12.16 -18.19
CA PHE A 1131 -86.72 12.86 -19.40
C PHE A 1131 -87.78 13.93 -19.11
N PRO A 1132 -87.76 15.09 -19.83
CA PRO A 1132 -88.78 16.10 -19.68
C PRO A 1132 -90.18 15.55 -19.96
N ILE A 1133 -91.18 15.95 -19.17
CA ILE A 1133 -92.53 15.36 -19.19
C ILE A 1133 -93.17 15.42 -20.60
N GLY A 1134 -92.93 16.49 -21.36
CA GLY A 1134 -93.39 16.60 -22.76
C GLY A 1134 -92.78 15.56 -23.69
N VAL A 1135 -91.49 15.28 -23.52
CA VAL A 1135 -90.73 14.27 -24.30
C VAL A 1135 -91.17 12.86 -23.91
N TYR A 1136 -91.27 12.57 -22.61
CA TYR A 1136 -91.78 11.28 -22.10
C TYR A 1136 -93.20 10.99 -22.60
N ASN A 1137 -94.11 11.96 -22.52
CA ASN A 1137 -95.47 11.83 -23.04
C ASN A 1137 -95.49 11.62 -24.56
N SER A 1138 -94.63 12.32 -25.31
CA SER A 1138 -94.49 12.14 -26.75
C SER A 1138 -94.03 10.73 -27.11
N ILE A 1139 -92.99 10.21 -26.45
CA ILE A 1139 -92.48 8.83 -26.61
C ILE A 1139 -93.56 7.80 -26.23
N SER A 1140 -94.26 8.00 -25.11
CA SER A 1140 -95.35 7.12 -24.66
C SER A 1140 -96.50 7.06 -25.68
N ASN A 1141 -96.80 8.17 -26.36
CA ASN A 1141 -97.83 8.21 -27.39
C ASN A 1141 -97.38 7.54 -28.71
N ILE A 1142 -96.09 7.65 -29.09
CA ILE A 1142 -95.53 6.85 -30.19
C ILE A 1142 -95.64 5.35 -29.87
N ALA A 1143 -95.25 4.95 -28.66
CA ALA A 1143 -95.30 3.55 -28.23
C ALA A 1143 -96.73 2.95 -28.28
N LYS A 1144 -97.74 3.72 -27.87
CA LYS A 1144 -99.15 3.32 -27.90
C LYS A 1144 -99.70 3.22 -29.32
N ASN A 1145 -99.39 4.19 -30.18
CA ASN A 1145 -100.01 4.32 -31.50
C ASN A 1145 -99.32 3.49 -32.58
N ASN A 1146 -97.98 3.37 -32.52
CA ASN A 1146 -97.19 2.71 -33.55
C ASN A 1146 -96.75 1.29 -33.16
N HIS A 1147 -97.06 0.84 -31.94
CA HIS A 1147 -96.60 -0.40 -31.29
C HIS A 1147 -95.07 -0.61 -31.21
N TYR A 1148 -94.28 0.35 -31.69
CA TYR A 1148 -92.83 0.35 -31.72
C TYR A 1148 -92.32 1.79 -31.64
N VAL A 1149 -91.27 2.03 -30.85
CA VAL A 1149 -90.53 3.30 -30.85
C VAL A 1149 -89.13 3.02 -31.40
N PRO A 1150 -88.67 3.72 -32.45
CA PRO A 1150 -87.31 3.55 -32.93
C PRO A 1150 -86.32 4.14 -31.92
N THR A 1151 -85.38 3.31 -31.45
CA THR A 1151 -84.15 3.79 -30.82
C THR A 1151 -83.10 3.98 -31.92
N GLN A 1152 -82.38 5.10 -31.90
CA GLN A 1152 -81.28 5.28 -32.84
C GLN A 1152 -80.00 4.74 -32.20
N LYS A 1153 -79.36 3.79 -32.90
CA LYS A 1153 -78.11 3.16 -32.50
C LYS A 1153 -77.23 2.98 -33.74
N THR A 1154 -76.20 3.81 -33.87
CA THR A 1154 -75.33 3.83 -35.06
C THR A 1154 -74.20 2.79 -34.99
N SER A 1155 -73.85 2.31 -33.79
CA SER A 1155 -72.91 1.19 -33.60
C SER A 1155 -73.10 0.50 -32.24
N ARG A 1156 -72.34 -0.57 -31.96
CA ARG A 1156 -72.28 -1.17 -30.61
C ARG A 1156 -71.73 -0.21 -29.54
N GLN A 1157 -71.01 0.83 -29.96
CA GLN A 1157 -70.39 1.85 -29.10
C GLN A 1157 -71.24 3.14 -29.00
N SER A 1158 -72.17 3.39 -29.91
CA SER A 1158 -72.99 4.62 -29.86
C SER A 1158 -73.93 4.63 -28.64
N ILE A 1159 -74.13 5.81 -28.05
CA ILE A 1159 -75.20 6.04 -27.07
C ILE A 1159 -76.55 5.72 -27.76
N GLU A 1160 -77.31 4.78 -27.19
CA GLU A 1160 -78.63 4.41 -27.71
C GLU A 1160 -79.70 5.35 -27.12
N SER A 1161 -80.43 6.03 -28.01
CA SER A 1161 -81.29 7.14 -27.64
C SER A 1161 -82.50 7.29 -28.54
N PHE A 1162 -83.57 7.86 -28.00
CA PHE A 1162 -84.65 8.44 -28.81
C PHE A 1162 -84.20 9.79 -29.37
N GLN A 1163 -84.47 10.09 -30.63
CA GLN A 1163 -84.11 11.39 -31.23
C GLN A 1163 -85.35 12.26 -31.41
N GLY A 1164 -85.18 13.58 -31.33
CA GLY A 1164 -86.19 14.56 -31.70
C GLY A 1164 -85.56 15.84 -32.24
N VAL A 1165 -86.40 16.67 -32.85
CA VAL A 1165 -86.06 17.98 -33.41
C VAL A 1165 -86.61 19.07 -32.49
N PHE A 1166 -85.77 20.03 -32.16
CA PHE A 1166 -86.05 21.11 -31.21
C PHE A 1166 -85.54 22.46 -31.75
N THR A 1167 -86.02 23.56 -31.17
CA THR A 1167 -85.70 24.96 -31.54
C THR A 1167 -85.73 25.83 -30.29
N ASN A 1168 -85.50 27.14 -30.42
CA ASN A 1168 -85.69 28.14 -29.37
C ASN A 1168 -84.86 27.81 -28.12
N CYS A 1169 -83.54 27.70 -28.29
CA CYS A 1169 -82.66 27.52 -27.14
C CYS A 1169 -82.79 28.72 -26.22
N THR A 1170 -83.10 28.46 -24.95
CA THR A 1170 -83.13 29.46 -23.89
C THR A 1170 -82.23 29.02 -22.75
N TYR A 1171 -81.52 29.98 -22.15
CA TYR A 1171 -80.56 29.75 -21.08
C TYR A 1171 -80.87 30.70 -19.92
N ASP A 1172 -81.18 30.17 -18.74
CA ASP A 1172 -81.33 30.99 -17.55
C ASP A 1172 -79.95 31.20 -16.89
N ALA A 1173 -79.62 32.46 -16.61
CA ALA A 1173 -78.34 32.84 -16.02
C ALA A 1173 -78.36 32.87 -14.48
N TYR A 1174 -79.51 32.62 -13.84
CA TYR A 1174 -79.62 32.48 -12.38
C TYR A 1174 -79.54 31.01 -11.93
N ASP A 1175 -80.29 30.12 -12.60
CA ASP A 1175 -80.32 28.70 -12.26
C ASP A 1175 -79.31 27.86 -13.09
N GLU A 1176 -78.59 28.49 -14.03
CA GLU A 1176 -77.68 27.89 -15.05
C GLU A 1176 -78.33 26.88 -16.03
N ASP A 1177 -79.65 26.68 -15.93
CA ASP A 1177 -80.44 25.75 -16.75
C ASP A 1177 -80.55 26.15 -18.23
N THR A 1178 -80.63 25.15 -19.12
CA THR A 1178 -80.95 25.31 -20.55
C THR A 1178 -82.28 24.64 -20.88
N THR A 1179 -83.15 25.27 -21.68
CA THR A 1179 -84.38 24.65 -22.20
C THR A 1179 -84.56 24.84 -23.71
N TYR A 1180 -85.39 23.98 -24.31
CA TYR A 1180 -85.62 23.89 -25.75
C TYR A 1180 -87.09 23.59 -26.06
N ASP A 1181 -87.65 24.25 -27.08
CA ASP A 1181 -88.99 23.95 -27.58
C ASP A 1181 -88.99 22.70 -28.49
N GLN A 1182 -89.87 21.74 -28.18
CA GLN A 1182 -90.00 20.50 -28.97
C GLN A 1182 -90.79 20.74 -30.26
N ILE A 1183 -90.14 20.61 -31.42
CA ILE A 1183 -90.84 20.55 -32.71
C ILE A 1183 -91.49 19.18 -32.89
N CYS A 1184 -90.69 18.10 -32.78
CA CYS A 1184 -91.18 16.73 -32.94
C CYS A 1184 -90.22 15.66 -32.42
N MET A 1185 -90.74 14.48 -32.09
CA MET A 1185 -89.93 13.28 -31.80
C MET A 1185 -89.90 12.35 -33.02
N GLN A 1186 -88.77 11.69 -33.29
CA GLN A 1186 -88.57 10.85 -34.48
C GLN A 1186 -89.69 9.81 -34.65
N ASN A 1187 -90.24 9.69 -35.85
CA ASN A 1187 -91.39 8.85 -36.20
C ASN A 1187 -92.69 9.15 -35.42
N TYR A 1188 -92.78 10.29 -34.71
CA TYR A 1188 -94.07 10.87 -34.34
C TYR A 1188 -94.83 11.25 -35.61
N VAL A 1189 -96.09 10.79 -35.71
CA VAL A 1189 -97.01 11.12 -36.81
C VAL A 1189 -98.07 12.07 -36.27
N LYS A 1190 -98.31 13.17 -36.99
CA LYS A 1190 -99.44 14.08 -36.77
C LYS A 1190 -100.28 14.17 -38.05
N LEU A 1191 -101.49 14.71 -37.94
CA LEU A 1191 -102.21 15.20 -39.11
C LEU A 1191 -101.82 16.66 -39.38
N ASN A 1192 -101.62 17.01 -40.65
CA ASN A 1192 -101.43 18.39 -41.08
C ASN A 1192 -102.78 19.10 -41.33
N GLN A 1193 -102.74 20.33 -41.87
CA GLN A 1193 -103.94 21.15 -42.04
C GLN A 1193 -104.98 20.54 -43.00
N ASP A 1194 -104.54 19.68 -43.92
CA ASP A 1194 -105.37 18.99 -44.91
C ASP A 1194 -105.81 17.58 -44.45
N ASN A 1195 -105.51 17.21 -43.19
CA ASN A 1195 -105.68 15.88 -42.59
C ASN A 1195 -104.80 14.76 -43.21
N GLU A 1196 -103.68 15.11 -43.85
CA GLU A 1196 -102.69 14.12 -44.30
C GLU A 1196 -101.65 13.82 -43.20
N PRO A 1197 -101.05 12.60 -43.17
CA PRO A 1197 -100.08 12.22 -42.16
C PRO A 1197 -98.68 12.82 -42.42
N ASP A 1198 -98.29 13.76 -41.58
CA ASP A 1198 -96.93 14.28 -41.45
C ASP A 1198 -96.13 13.39 -40.48
N ILE A 1199 -94.94 12.91 -40.89
CA ILE A 1199 -94.00 12.17 -40.03
C ILE A 1199 -92.77 13.02 -39.68
N CYS A 1200 -92.36 13.02 -38.41
CA CYS A 1200 -91.14 13.66 -37.95
C CYS A 1200 -89.88 12.92 -38.46
N ASN A 1201 -89.04 13.62 -39.20
CA ASN A 1201 -87.81 13.07 -39.78
C ASN A 1201 -86.60 13.93 -39.40
N VAL A 1202 -85.76 13.38 -38.53
CA VAL A 1202 -84.55 14.04 -37.98
C VAL A 1202 -83.49 14.38 -39.04
N LYS A 1203 -83.51 13.76 -40.22
CA LYS A 1203 -82.56 14.09 -41.32
C LYS A 1203 -82.87 15.41 -42.04
N ILE A 1204 -84.09 15.93 -41.89
CA ILE A 1204 -84.56 17.18 -42.50
C ILE A 1204 -84.92 18.24 -41.46
N LEU A 1205 -84.66 17.97 -40.17
CA LEU A 1205 -84.95 18.87 -39.06
C LEU A 1205 -86.42 19.33 -38.99
N GLY A 1206 -87.37 18.41 -39.19
CA GLY A 1206 -88.80 18.73 -39.04
C GLY A 1206 -89.75 17.60 -39.45
N TYR A 1207 -90.99 17.98 -39.74
CA TYR A 1207 -92.00 17.10 -40.32
C TYR A 1207 -91.87 17.04 -41.86
N THR A 1208 -92.19 15.89 -42.44
CA THR A 1208 -92.46 15.72 -43.88
C THR A 1208 -93.78 14.99 -44.07
N TYR A 1209 -94.50 15.32 -45.14
CA TYR A 1209 -95.63 14.54 -45.63
C TYR A 1209 -95.18 13.09 -45.91
N CYS A 1210 -96.04 12.11 -45.62
CA CYS A 1210 -95.76 10.71 -45.89
C CYS A 1210 -96.20 10.30 -47.31
N THR A 1211 -95.23 9.97 -48.18
CA THR A 1211 -95.50 9.38 -49.49
C THR A 1211 -95.78 7.88 -49.37
N VAL A 1212 -97.00 7.46 -49.71
CA VAL A 1212 -97.39 6.05 -49.82
C VAL A 1212 -97.33 5.65 -51.30
N GLU A 1213 -96.30 4.89 -51.70
CA GLU A 1213 -96.08 4.53 -53.12
C GLU A 1213 -97.00 3.39 -53.62
N ASP A 1214 -97.47 2.52 -52.73
CA ASP A 1214 -98.42 1.43 -53.03
C ASP A 1214 -99.73 1.59 -52.22
N GLY A 1215 -100.88 1.53 -52.90
CA GLY A 1215 -102.17 1.95 -52.36
C GLY A 1215 -102.78 1.10 -51.23
N ASP A 1216 -103.78 1.71 -50.57
CA ASP A 1216 -104.75 1.07 -49.64
C ASP A 1216 -104.19 0.37 -48.39
N ASN A 1217 -103.06 0.83 -47.84
CA ASN A 1217 -102.74 0.59 -46.43
C ASN A 1217 -102.28 1.86 -45.71
N LYS A 1218 -103.15 2.41 -44.85
CA LYS A 1218 -102.89 3.65 -44.09
C LYS A 1218 -101.89 3.48 -42.95
N ASP A 1219 -101.58 2.26 -42.55
CA ASP A 1219 -100.77 1.95 -41.35
C ASP A 1219 -99.28 1.73 -41.68
N LYS A 1220 -98.84 2.06 -42.91
CA LYS A 1220 -97.46 1.86 -43.38
C LYS A 1220 -96.85 3.12 -44.01
N CYS A 1221 -96.27 3.98 -43.18
CA CYS A 1221 -95.41 5.07 -43.66
C CYS A 1221 -93.95 4.60 -43.83
N ASN A 1222 -93.32 4.90 -44.98
CA ASN A 1222 -91.89 4.64 -45.22
C ASN A 1222 -91.16 5.97 -45.55
N PRO A 1223 -90.38 6.56 -44.63
CA PRO A 1223 -89.76 7.88 -44.79
C PRO A 1223 -88.54 7.90 -45.74
N SER A 1224 -88.38 6.89 -46.60
CA SER A 1224 -87.17 6.70 -47.43
C SER A 1224 -87.25 7.35 -48.83
N GLY A 1225 -88.44 7.71 -49.32
CA GLY A 1225 -88.67 8.22 -50.67
C GLY A 1225 -88.64 9.75 -50.85
N ALA A 1226 -88.46 10.52 -49.77
CA ALA A 1226 -88.59 11.98 -49.82
C ALA A 1226 -87.45 12.66 -50.62
N PHE A 1227 -87.81 13.33 -51.74
CA PHE A 1227 -86.87 14.12 -52.53
C PHE A 1227 -86.40 15.37 -51.78
N THR A 1228 -85.09 15.58 -51.73
CA THR A 1228 -84.50 16.74 -51.05
C THR A 1228 -84.59 18.02 -51.91
N GLN A 1229 -85.59 18.86 -51.65
CA GLN A 1229 -85.50 20.28 -52.06
C GLN A 1229 -84.48 21.00 -51.17
N LYS A 1230 -83.20 21.00 -51.61
CA LYS A 1230 -82.21 21.93 -51.06
C LYS A 1230 -82.49 23.34 -51.59
N SER A 1231 -83.05 24.20 -50.74
CA SER A 1231 -82.96 25.64 -50.93
C SER A 1231 -81.51 26.08 -50.70
N LEU A 1232 -80.77 26.27 -51.79
CA LEU A 1232 -79.46 26.93 -51.75
C LEU A 1232 -79.67 28.40 -51.37
N SER A 1233 -79.05 28.84 -50.28
CA SER A 1233 -79.03 30.26 -49.93
C SER A 1233 -78.37 31.07 -51.04
N MET A 1234 -78.95 32.22 -51.40
CA MET A 1234 -78.35 33.15 -52.37
C MET A 1234 -76.90 33.51 -52.00
N LEU A 1235 -76.55 33.52 -50.71
CA LEU A 1235 -75.19 33.76 -50.24
C LEU A 1235 -74.22 32.63 -50.65
N GLN A 1236 -74.67 31.37 -50.61
CA GLN A 1236 -73.88 30.19 -51.02
C GLN A 1236 -73.72 30.12 -52.55
N ILE A 1237 -74.74 30.52 -53.30
CA ILE A 1237 -74.65 30.66 -54.76
C ILE A 1237 -73.62 31.75 -55.11
N MET A 1238 -73.69 32.90 -54.44
CA MET A 1238 -72.74 34.00 -54.63
C MET A 1238 -71.30 33.61 -54.26
N THR A 1239 -71.04 32.91 -53.15
CA THR A 1239 -69.68 32.46 -52.81
C THR A 1239 -69.14 31.38 -53.74
N PHE A 1240 -69.98 30.51 -54.28
CA PHE A 1240 -69.57 29.54 -55.31
C PHE A 1240 -69.22 30.24 -56.65
N ILE A 1241 -70.00 31.25 -57.05
CA ILE A 1241 -69.71 32.10 -58.23
C ILE A 1241 -68.42 32.90 -58.02
N ILE A 1242 -68.24 33.55 -56.85
CA ILE A 1242 -67.02 34.30 -56.52
C ILE A 1242 -65.79 33.37 -56.50
N SER A 1243 -65.92 32.15 -55.94
CA SER A 1243 -64.81 31.20 -55.90
C SER A 1243 -64.42 30.70 -57.29
N THR A 1244 -65.38 30.42 -58.16
CA THR A 1244 -65.11 30.01 -59.55
C THR A 1244 -64.56 31.16 -60.39
N ILE A 1245 -65.00 32.41 -60.17
CA ILE A 1245 -64.40 33.61 -60.77
C ILE A 1245 -62.95 33.82 -60.30
N ILE A 1246 -62.65 33.64 -59.00
CA ILE A 1246 -61.28 33.75 -58.47
C ILE A 1246 -60.37 32.68 -59.09
N ILE A 1247 -60.85 31.44 -59.22
CA ILE A 1247 -60.09 30.36 -59.88
C ILE A 1247 -59.84 30.69 -61.37
N LEU A 1248 -60.81 31.30 -62.06
CA LEU A 1248 -60.69 31.79 -63.45
C LEU A 1248 -59.89 33.10 -63.63
N ILE A 1249 -59.37 33.69 -62.53
CA ILE A 1249 -58.47 34.86 -62.54
C ILE A 1249 -57.04 34.45 -62.12
N ILE A 1250 -56.88 33.28 -61.51
CA ILE A 1250 -55.60 32.69 -61.10
C ILE A 1250 -55.01 31.76 -62.19
N TYR A 1251 -55.78 31.50 -63.27
CA TYR A 1251 -55.41 30.64 -64.41
C TYR A 1251 -55.39 31.44 -65.72
#